data_AF-A0A7X2TTN4-F1
#
_entry.id   AF-A0A7X2TTN4-F1
#
_cell.length_a   1.000
_cell.length_b   1.000
_cell.length_c   1.000
_cell.angle_alpha   90.00
_cell.angle_beta   90.00
_cell.angle_gamma   90.00
#
_symmetry.space_group_name_H-M   'P 1'
#
loop_
_entity.id
_entity.type
_entity.pdbx_description
1 polymer ?
#
loop_
_entity_poly.entity_id
_entity_poly.type
_entity_poly.pdbx_seq_one_letter_code
_entity_poly.pdbx_strand_id
1 'polypeptide(L)'
;MISSKGSFATTMGEHFSFDVFLNHSSKDKVVVRSLAERLRADGFRVWFDEWEIRPGDSIPAKIEEGLEHSRVLLLCMSANAFGSEWARLEDHSLRFRDPLNKERRFLPLRLDDASAKDWLEPYLYIDWRADAGDREYVKLLEACRQPRTEPTPEQAAARERLQEKILSLGHTNSVRSVVFSADGRRALSGSDDNTVRLWDVETGRSLRVLEGHSGGVNSVAFSPDSLRALSGSADKTVRLWDVETGRSLRVLEGHSARVWSVAFSPDSRRALSGSEDKTVRLWDVETGRSLRVLEGHSARVRSVAFSPDGRHALSGAVNGVVRVWDAPAESETGEAQVQYTNAKVLLVGDQSAGKTGLSMRLALNDWKASDSTIGAWATHWKLPLDSAGGVEREIWLWDFGGQADQRLIHQLYMEDTALAVLVFDGQKEGLFETLGQWDRDLTRASRRPFIKLLAAGRVDLGGLRVSRSEVERFAKERDFRNRLFETSAKTGTDCEELKQAILAGIDWENIVWRSSPLLFKRLKEGIVRLKDEARVLMRFNELRDALRLRLAGEGEDGVFKDEELKAVVGLLAGPGVVWELEFGSWVLLQPERINAYAQAVIQTLRADEHERGCLPEERVLNGDLMYHSSIERLPAEEERFVLLAMHQTLVGRGLCLREHTTAGTLLIFPSYYRRERPELVGHPAVLVSYRFNGFLDDIYATLVVRLHHTESFDHDQLWRYAADFKTLTGKQLGVKLTRRAEGAGELEVYFDPAIPMGEKIIFIRFVHEHLHQKTRDVVRLRHYVCPHCGTPVGNREVAMQRLEAWLDSKSPGKPTILCVNCEKRAPLWDELEQIFASPEAHQRVRKLQEQSAIVLDNESKERALVGEVISTVALAGQISQEFNVSDHGIDMQIEFKDDDGEATGRKLYLQLKSGDSYLRKRKEDGAEIFTIKKVRHARYWMSQAFPVMLVIRNSDGEVRWMEVREWLNRASDGGKKAVKQILFEGERFDVMSVRRWRDRLLSPR
;
A
#
# COMPACT_ATOMS: atom_id res chain seq x y z
N MET A 1 5.05 -39.96 66.20
CA MET A 1 6.05 -41.00 65.86
C MET A 1 5.43 -41.88 64.76
N ILE A 2 6.21 -42.19 63.71
CA ILE A 2 5.87 -42.96 62.48
C ILE A 2 5.03 -42.14 61.46
N SER A 3 5.64 -41.49 60.44
CA SER A 3 6.12 -42.03 59.13
C SER A 3 4.95 -42.35 58.18
N SER A 4 4.82 -41.80 56.98
CA SER A 4 5.74 -41.94 55.84
C SER A 4 5.35 -41.04 54.65
N LYS A 5 6.34 -40.82 53.78
CA LYS A 5 6.42 -40.13 52.48
C LYS A 5 5.13 -39.95 51.64
N GLY A 6 4.98 -38.74 51.11
CA GLY A 6 4.23 -38.43 49.90
C GLY A 6 4.70 -37.11 49.29
N SER A 7 5.31 -37.17 48.11
CA SER A 7 5.66 -36.02 47.28
C SER A 7 4.41 -35.27 46.82
N PHE A 8 4.39 -33.95 46.96
CA PHE A 8 3.69 -33.10 45.99
C PHE A 8 4.69 -32.12 45.41
N ALA A 9 5.05 -32.40 44.16
CA ALA A 9 5.76 -31.49 43.30
C ALA A 9 4.92 -30.23 43.13
N THR A 10 5.59 -29.09 43.21
CA THR A 10 5.06 -27.75 42.96
C THR A 10 4.70 -27.63 41.48
N THR A 11 3.50 -28.03 41.12
CA THR A 11 2.81 -27.62 39.89
C THR A 11 1.44 -27.13 40.31
N MET A 12 1.29 -25.82 40.53
CA MET A 12 -0.02 -25.17 40.58
C MET A 12 0.10 -23.75 40.05
N GLY A 13 0.05 -23.62 38.72
CA GLY A 13 -0.82 -22.63 38.14
C GLY A 13 -2.20 -23.27 38.06
N GLU A 14 -2.98 -23.20 39.14
CA GLU A 14 -4.34 -23.74 39.16
C GLU A 14 -5.35 -22.61 39.29
N HIS A 15 -6.33 -22.62 38.38
CA HIS A 15 -7.49 -21.74 38.43
C HIS A 15 -8.33 -22.13 39.64
N PHE A 16 -8.41 -21.26 40.66
CA PHE A 16 -9.39 -21.43 41.74
C PHE A 16 -10.81 -21.52 41.16
N SER A 17 -11.59 -22.51 41.62
CA SER A 17 -13.00 -22.70 41.23
C SER A 17 -13.89 -21.58 41.77
N PHE A 18 -13.53 -21.03 42.93
CA PHE A 18 -14.21 -19.92 43.58
C PHE A 18 -13.24 -18.78 43.86
N ASP A 19 -13.70 -17.55 43.68
CA ASP A 19 -12.92 -16.34 43.96
C ASP A 19 -12.97 -15.99 45.46
N VAL A 20 -14.06 -16.32 46.13
CA VAL A 20 -14.32 -15.99 47.55
C VAL A 20 -15.02 -17.14 48.27
N PHE A 21 -14.51 -17.54 49.43
CA PHE A 21 -15.13 -18.45 50.39
C PHE A 21 -15.74 -17.66 51.55
N LEU A 22 -17.03 -17.82 51.82
CA LEU A 22 -17.69 -17.18 52.96
C LEU A 22 -17.79 -18.14 54.15
N ASN A 23 -17.09 -17.81 55.24
CA ASN A 23 -17.20 -18.52 56.51
C ASN A 23 -18.01 -17.67 57.49
N HIS A 24 -19.01 -18.27 58.14
CA HIS A 24 -19.90 -17.55 59.06
C HIS A 24 -20.47 -18.47 60.15
N SER A 25 -20.98 -17.87 61.22
CA SER A 25 -21.77 -18.60 62.20
C SER A 25 -23.19 -18.87 61.66
N SER A 26 -23.85 -19.93 62.15
CA SER A 26 -25.23 -20.25 61.76
C SER A 26 -26.22 -19.10 62.03
N LYS A 27 -25.93 -18.25 63.03
CA LYS A 27 -26.76 -17.09 63.40
C LYS A 27 -26.54 -15.86 62.51
N ASP A 28 -25.45 -15.80 61.75
CA ASP A 28 -25.13 -14.69 60.86
C ASP A 28 -25.52 -14.94 59.40
N LYS A 29 -26.01 -16.17 59.11
CA LYS A 29 -26.30 -16.67 57.76
C LYS A 29 -27.18 -15.74 56.92
N VAL A 30 -28.21 -15.13 57.52
CA VAL A 30 -29.13 -14.22 56.81
C VAL A 30 -28.43 -12.97 56.27
N VAL A 31 -27.49 -12.41 57.04
CA VAL A 31 -26.74 -11.20 56.64
C VAL A 31 -25.62 -11.55 55.67
N VAL A 32 -25.00 -12.72 55.82
CA VAL A 32 -23.94 -13.19 54.93
C VAL A 32 -24.50 -13.57 53.55
N ARG A 33 -25.75 -14.06 53.48
CA ARG A 33 -26.43 -14.34 52.22
C ARG A 33 -26.54 -13.09 51.33
N SER A 34 -26.96 -11.95 51.88
CA SER A 34 -27.08 -10.73 51.09
C SER A 34 -25.72 -10.21 50.59
N LEU A 35 -24.65 -10.37 51.38
CA LEU A 35 -23.28 -10.09 50.95
C LEU A 35 -22.83 -11.03 49.82
N ALA A 36 -23.13 -12.33 49.95
CA ALA A 36 -22.81 -13.35 48.95
C ALA A 36 -23.49 -13.04 47.59
N GLU A 37 -24.77 -12.68 47.62
CA GLU A 37 -25.54 -12.32 46.43
C GLU A 37 -24.99 -11.06 45.77
N ARG A 38 -24.62 -10.05 46.57
CA ARG A 38 -24.01 -8.82 46.06
C ARG A 38 -22.67 -9.09 45.38
N LEU A 39 -21.80 -9.90 46.00
CA LEU A 39 -20.52 -10.31 45.41
C LEU A 39 -20.70 -11.11 44.11
N ARG A 40 -21.71 -11.99 44.02
CA ARG A 40 -22.05 -12.68 42.75
C ARG A 40 -22.53 -11.72 41.67
N ALA A 41 -23.37 -10.73 42.03
CA ALA A 41 -23.83 -9.71 41.09
C ALA A 41 -22.67 -8.86 40.52
N ASP A 42 -21.62 -8.63 41.32
CA ASP A 42 -20.39 -7.94 40.92
C ASP A 42 -19.37 -8.86 40.21
N GLY A 43 -19.77 -10.08 39.85
CA GLY A 43 -19.02 -10.98 38.97
C GLY A 43 -18.07 -11.96 39.66
N PHE A 44 -18.15 -12.11 40.99
CA PHE A 44 -17.33 -13.09 41.72
C PHE A 44 -18.00 -14.47 41.80
N ARG A 45 -17.20 -15.53 41.67
CA ARG A 45 -17.62 -16.89 41.98
C ARG A 45 -17.49 -17.10 43.50
N VAL A 46 -18.62 -17.14 44.20
CA VAL A 46 -18.65 -17.22 45.67
C VAL A 46 -19.02 -18.63 46.12
N TRP A 47 -18.20 -19.21 46.98
CA TRP A 47 -18.50 -20.41 47.76
C TRP A 47 -19.26 -20.00 49.04
N PHE A 48 -20.47 -20.52 49.20
CA PHE A 48 -21.34 -20.25 50.36
C PHE A 48 -22.06 -21.56 50.71
N ASP A 49 -22.08 -21.90 52.00
CA ASP A 49 -22.51 -23.22 52.50
C ASP A 49 -23.90 -23.64 51.98
N GLU A 50 -24.84 -22.69 51.91
CA GLU A 50 -26.21 -22.91 51.48
C GLU A 50 -26.36 -23.21 49.99
N TRP A 51 -25.41 -22.74 49.19
CA TRP A 51 -25.42 -22.94 47.74
C TRP A 51 -24.68 -24.21 47.34
N GLU A 52 -23.64 -24.56 48.08
CA GLU A 52 -22.68 -25.60 47.65
C GLU A 52 -22.88 -26.94 48.37
N ILE A 53 -23.49 -26.98 49.57
CA ILE A 53 -23.73 -28.22 50.33
C ILE A 53 -25.16 -28.74 50.10
N ARG A 54 -25.30 -30.00 49.69
CA ARG A 54 -26.60 -30.64 49.40
C ARG A 54 -26.94 -31.72 50.45
N PRO A 55 -28.24 -32.08 50.61
CA PRO A 55 -28.64 -33.15 51.52
C PRO A 55 -27.94 -34.48 51.18
N GLY A 56 -27.23 -35.05 52.16
CA GLY A 56 -26.44 -36.29 51.99
C GLY A 56 -24.93 -36.08 51.88
N ASP A 57 -24.46 -34.83 51.69
CA ASP A 57 -23.03 -34.53 51.62
C ASP A 57 -22.36 -34.56 53.00
N SER A 58 -21.08 -34.94 53.02
CA SER A 58 -20.22 -34.76 54.20
C SER A 58 -19.87 -33.28 54.34
N ILE A 59 -20.52 -32.61 55.30
CA ILE A 59 -20.32 -31.17 55.56
C ILE A 59 -18.83 -30.81 55.75
N PRO A 60 -18.04 -31.54 56.57
CA PRO A 60 -16.62 -31.19 56.77
C PRO A 60 -15.79 -31.28 55.49
N ALA A 61 -16.00 -32.32 54.68
CA ALA A 61 -15.24 -32.51 53.44
C ALA A 61 -15.58 -31.44 52.38
N LYS A 62 -16.85 -31.01 52.30
CA LYS A 62 -17.26 -29.95 51.37
C LYS A 62 -16.74 -28.57 51.77
N ILE A 63 -16.65 -28.30 53.07
CA ILE A 63 -16.02 -27.09 53.59
C ILE A 63 -14.53 -27.08 53.25
N GLU A 64 -13.83 -28.20 53.45
CA GLU A 64 -12.41 -28.34 53.14
C GLU A 64 -12.15 -28.17 51.64
N GLU A 65 -12.93 -28.85 50.78
CA GLU A 65 -12.87 -28.69 49.32
C GLU A 65 -13.13 -27.24 48.90
N GLY A 66 -14.14 -26.58 49.48
CA GLY A 66 -14.43 -25.18 49.19
C GLY A 66 -13.28 -24.27 49.59
N LEU A 67 -12.65 -24.52 50.74
CA LEU A 67 -11.51 -23.73 51.23
C LEU A 67 -10.28 -23.88 50.33
N GLU A 68 -9.98 -25.11 49.90
CA GLU A 68 -8.86 -25.43 49.01
C GLU A 68 -9.04 -24.83 47.60
N HIS A 69 -10.27 -24.80 47.09
CA HIS A 69 -10.57 -24.29 45.75
C HIS A 69 -11.03 -22.83 45.73
N SER A 70 -10.91 -22.11 46.85
CA SER A 70 -11.23 -20.69 46.94
C SER A 70 -9.99 -19.84 47.15
N ARG A 71 -9.95 -18.70 46.48
CA ARG A 71 -8.81 -17.78 46.60
C ARG A 71 -8.82 -16.93 47.88
N VAL A 72 -9.95 -16.29 48.17
CA VAL A 72 -10.09 -15.37 49.31
C VAL A 72 -11.02 -15.98 50.34
N LEU A 73 -10.59 -16.11 51.59
CA LEU A 73 -11.46 -16.47 52.71
C LEU A 73 -12.04 -15.20 53.33
N LEU A 74 -13.34 -15.11 53.49
CA LEU A 74 -13.99 -14.03 54.22
C LEU A 74 -14.58 -14.61 55.50
N LEU A 75 -14.02 -14.18 56.63
CA LEU A 75 -14.52 -14.55 57.95
C LEU A 75 -15.56 -13.54 58.41
N CYS A 76 -16.81 -13.98 58.47
CA CYS A 76 -17.94 -13.19 58.95
C CYS A 76 -18.06 -13.37 60.47
N MET A 77 -17.34 -12.54 61.23
CA MET A 77 -17.27 -12.59 62.69
C MET A 77 -18.13 -11.50 63.33
N SER A 78 -19.37 -11.82 63.71
CA SER A 78 -20.22 -10.95 64.51
C SER A 78 -20.14 -11.27 66.01
N ALA A 79 -20.77 -10.46 66.87
CA ALA A 79 -20.94 -10.77 68.30
C ALA A 79 -21.55 -12.16 68.56
N ASN A 80 -22.33 -12.70 67.62
CA ASN A 80 -22.91 -14.05 67.72
C ASN A 80 -21.88 -15.15 67.42
N ALA A 81 -20.91 -14.90 66.55
CA ALA A 81 -19.85 -15.85 66.22
C ALA A 81 -18.96 -16.17 67.44
N PHE A 82 -18.63 -15.14 68.23
CA PHE A 82 -17.87 -15.28 69.48
C PHE A 82 -18.61 -16.02 70.60
N GLY A 83 -19.94 -16.15 70.50
CA GLY A 83 -20.76 -16.88 71.47
C GLY A 83 -21.04 -18.34 71.09
N SER A 84 -20.51 -18.83 69.97
CA SER A 84 -20.72 -20.20 69.48
C SER A 84 -19.86 -21.24 70.22
N GLU A 85 -20.27 -22.51 70.20
CA GLU A 85 -19.47 -23.60 70.80
C GLU A 85 -18.10 -23.76 70.13
N TRP A 86 -18.01 -23.46 68.84
CA TRP A 86 -16.75 -23.51 68.07
C TRP A 86 -15.71 -22.52 68.60
N ALA A 87 -16.12 -21.26 68.83
CA ALA A 87 -15.25 -20.22 69.36
C ALA A 87 -14.80 -20.47 70.82
N ARG A 88 -15.51 -21.34 71.57
CA ARG A 88 -15.12 -21.75 72.94
C ARG A 88 -14.09 -22.87 72.97
N LEU A 89 -13.98 -23.68 71.91
CA LEU A 89 -13.01 -24.78 71.79
C LEU A 89 -11.60 -24.28 71.41
N GLU A 90 -11.52 -23.12 70.75
CA GLU A 90 -10.27 -22.45 70.33
C GLU A 90 -9.77 -21.39 71.32
N ASP A 91 -10.06 -21.55 72.62
CA ASP A 91 -9.83 -20.53 73.66
C ASP A 91 -8.35 -20.15 73.88
N HIS A 92 -7.42 -20.83 73.20
CA HIS A 92 -5.97 -20.60 73.27
C HIS A 92 -5.31 -20.19 71.95
N SER A 93 -6.06 -20.14 70.84
CA SER A 93 -5.53 -19.87 69.49
C SER A 93 -6.07 -18.59 68.84
N LEU A 94 -7.04 -17.89 69.44
CA LEU A 94 -7.56 -16.62 68.90
C LEU A 94 -7.44 -15.48 69.92
N ARG A 95 -6.48 -14.56 69.71
CA ARG A 95 -6.33 -13.31 70.48
C ARG A 95 -7.24 -12.18 69.96
N PHE A 96 -8.41 -12.51 69.40
CA PHE A 96 -9.43 -11.52 69.06
C PHE A 96 -10.47 -11.44 70.17
N ARG A 97 -10.11 -10.78 71.27
CA ARG A 97 -11.08 -10.29 72.26
C ARG A 97 -10.84 -8.80 72.43
N ASP A 98 -11.56 -7.99 71.65
CA ASP A 98 -11.94 -6.65 72.09
C ASP A 98 -13.37 -6.76 72.64
N PRO A 99 -13.55 -6.89 73.96
CA PRO A 99 -14.87 -7.05 74.57
C PRO A 99 -15.68 -5.74 74.61
N LEU A 100 -15.16 -4.63 74.09
CA LEU A 100 -15.82 -3.32 74.12
C LEU A 100 -16.52 -2.94 72.81
N ASN A 101 -16.43 -3.74 71.73
CA ASN A 101 -16.98 -3.33 70.43
C ASN A 101 -17.93 -4.37 69.80
N LYS A 102 -19.19 -4.35 70.24
CA LYS A 102 -20.24 -5.33 69.89
C LYS A 102 -20.77 -5.28 68.44
N GLU A 103 -20.27 -4.39 67.58
CA GLU A 103 -20.93 -4.04 66.31
C GLU A 103 -20.12 -4.35 65.04
N ARG A 104 -18.93 -4.93 65.17
CA ARG A 104 -18.00 -5.26 64.07
C ARG A 104 -18.31 -6.65 63.49
N ARG A 105 -18.27 -6.86 62.15
CA ARG A 105 -18.82 -8.09 61.52
C ARG A 105 -17.98 -8.87 60.48
N PHE A 106 -16.97 -8.32 59.79
CA PHE A 106 -16.25 -9.09 58.75
C PHE A 106 -14.73 -8.89 58.78
N LEU A 107 -14.01 -9.95 58.45
CA LEU A 107 -12.55 -10.02 58.36
C LEU A 107 -12.12 -10.76 57.07
N PRO A 108 -11.77 -10.01 56.01
CA PRO A 108 -11.10 -10.58 54.83
C PRO A 108 -9.74 -11.23 55.14
N LEU A 109 -9.55 -12.40 54.55
CA LEU A 109 -8.33 -13.20 54.52
C LEU A 109 -7.99 -13.56 53.08
N ARG A 110 -6.75 -13.31 52.66
CA ARG A 110 -6.23 -13.86 51.41
C ARG A 110 -5.46 -15.14 51.74
N LEU A 111 -5.87 -16.26 51.14
CA LEU A 111 -5.27 -17.56 51.44
C LEU A 111 -3.89 -17.72 50.75
N ASP A 112 -3.67 -16.99 49.66
CA ASP A 112 -2.46 -17.02 48.84
C ASP A 112 -1.19 -16.48 49.55
N ASP A 113 -1.32 -15.73 50.65
CA ASP A 113 -0.21 -15.08 51.38
C ASP A 113 0.06 -15.70 52.78
N ALA A 114 -0.63 -16.77 53.17
CA ALA A 114 -0.56 -17.33 54.52
C ALA A 114 0.63 -18.29 54.71
N SER A 115 1.81 -17.79 55.09
CA SER A 115 2.87 -18.64 55.64
C SER A 115 2.55 -18.98 57.10
N ALA A 116 2.70 -20.25 57.49
CA ALA A 116 2.23 -20.82 58.76
C ALA A 116 2.91 -20.28 60.05
N LYS A 117 3.51 -19.08 60.05
CA LYS A 117 4.27 -18.58 61.22
C LYS A 117 3.88 -17.22 61.79
N ASP A 118 3.20 -16.32 61.09
CA ASP A 118 2.77 -15.03 61.67
C ASP A 118 1.34 -14.69 61.24
N TRP A 119 0.37 -15.02 62.09
CA TRP A 119 -1.04 -15.12 61.73
C TRP A 119 -1.86 -13.85 61.95
N LEU A 120 -1.28 -12.68 62.33
CA LEU A 120 -2.08 -11.51 62.75
C LEU A 120 -1.78 -10.15 62.13
N GLU A 121 -0.73 -10.00 61.32
CA GLU A 121 -0.41 -8.70 60.69
C GLU A 121 -1.08 -8.38 59.32
N PRO A 122 -1.63 -9.33 58.51
CA PRO A 122 -2.14 -8.98 57.17
C PRO A 122 -3.67 -8.94 57.00
N TYR A 123 -4.46 -8.82 58.06
CA TYR A 123 -5.93 -8.75 57.92
C TYR A 123 -6.41 -7.36 57.47
N LEU A 124 -7.13 -7.29 56.36
CA LEU A 124 -7.94 -6.11 56.07
C LEU A 124 -9.25 -6.20 56.87
N TYR A 125 -9.61 -5.12 57.58
CA TYR A 125 -10.81 -5.07 58.39
C TYR A 125 -11.91 -4.28 57.68
N ILE A 126 -13.14 -4.82 57.66
CA ILE A 126 -14.31 -4.21 57.00
C ILE A 126 -15.43 -4.00 58.03
N ASP A 127 -15.80 -2.74 58.26
CA ASP A 127 -16.89 -2.39 59.18
C ASP A 127 -18.25 -2.40 58.45
N TRP A 128 -19.07 -3.40 58.75
CA TRP A 128 -20.34 -3.63 58.05
C TRP A 128 -21.54 -3.20 58.90
N ARG A 129 -21.62 -1.89 59.15
CA ARG A 129 -22.77 -1.20 59.74
C ARG A 129 -23.63 -0.57 58.65
N ALA A 130 -24.92 -0.36 58.91
CA ALA A 130 -25.89 0.11 57.91
C ALA A 130 -25.57 1.50 57.33
N ASP A 131 -24.80 2.32 58.04
CA ASP A 131 -24.38 3.68 57.69
C ASP A 131 -23.02 3.75 56.95
N ALA A 132 -22.20 2.69 57.01
CA ALA A 132 -20.89 2.62 56.37
C ALA A 132 -20.81 1.60 55.21
N GLY A 133 -21.86 0.79 55.02
CA GLY A 133 -21.87 -0.43 54.19
C GLY A 133 -21.36 -0.26 52.76
N ASP A 134 -21.78 0.76 52.01
CA ASP A 134 -21.36 0.90 50.61
C ASP A 134 -19.90 1.33 50.44
N ARG A 135 -19.42 2.21 51.33
CA ARG A 135 -18.02 2.66 51.31
C ARG A 135 -17.06 1.55 51.72
N GLU A 136 -17.44 0.78 52.73
CA GLU A 136 -16.64 -0.36 53.20
C GLU A 136 -16.77 -1.56 52.26
N TYR A 137 -17.89 -1.70 51.54
CA TYR A 137 -18.05 -2.71 50.48
C TYR A 137 -17.11 -2.49 49.30
N VAL A 138 -16.86 -1.23 48.90
CA VAL A 138 -15.87 -0.93 47.85
C VAL A 138 -14.47 -1.41 48.26
N LYS A 139 -14.07 -1.21 49.53
CA LYS A 139 -12.79 -1.72 50.05
C LYS A 139 -12.74 -3.24 50.05
N LEU A 140 -13.84 -3.89 50.42
CA LEU A 140 -13.98 -5.34 50.34
C LEU A 140 -13.84 -5.84 48.89
N LEU A 141 -14.53 -5.20 47.95
CA LEU A 141 -14.44 -5.51 46.52
C LEU A 141 -13.02 -5.37 46.00
N GLU A 142 -12.32 -4.29 46.36
CA GLU A 142 -10.91 -4.09 46.01
C GLU A 142 -10.01 -5.19 46.58
N ALA A 143 -10.22 -5.62 47.83
CA ALA A 143 -9.49 -6.74 48.43
C ALA A 143 -9.79 -8.10 47.79
N CYS A 144 -11.02 -8.31 47.32
CA CYS A 144 -11.41 -9.53 46.63
C CYS A 144 -10.90 -9.57 45.17
N ARG A 145 -10.70 -8.42 44.53
CA ARG A 145 -10.04 -8.30 43.21
C ARG A 145 -8.55 -8.63 43.36
N GLN A 146 -7.95 -9.25 42.34
CA GLN A 146 -6.51 -9.53 42.37
C GLN A 146 -5.73 -8.26 42.72
N PRO A 147 -4.67 -8.32 43.54
CA PRO A 147 -3.69 -7.24 43.51
C PRO A 147 -3.20 -7.15 42.06
N ARG A 148 -3.34 -5.99 41.44
CA ARG A 148 -2.37 -5.62 40.41
C ARG A 148 -1.04 -5.68 41.13
N THR A 149 -0.19 -6.64 40.79
CA THR A 149 1.17 -6.69 41.28
C THR A 149 1.78 -5.30 41.10
N GLU A 150 2.11 -4.64 42.22
CA GLU A 150 3.00 -3.51 42.13
C GLU A 150 4.29 -4.04 41.51
N PRO A 151 4.77 -3.43 40.43
CA PRO A 151 5.96 -3.92 39.75
C PRO A 151 7.12 -3.88 40.76
N THR A 152 7.89 -4.97 40.86
CA THR A 152 9.14 -4.99 41.64
C THR A 152 10.04 -3.80 41.28
N PRO A 153 11.02 -3.37 42.10
CA PRO A 153 11.96 -2.31 41.69
C PRO A 153 12.61 -2.56 40.32
N GLU A 154 12.80 -3.83 39.94
CA GLU A 154 13.20 -4.24 38.59
C GLU A 154 12.11 -4.03 37.53
N GLN A 155 10.84 -4.32 37.81
CA GLN A 155 9.71 -4.09 36.90
C GLN A 155 9.24 -2.62 36.87
N ALA A 156 9.49 -1.84 37.94
CA ALA A 156 9.26 -0.40 38.03
C ALA A 156 10.37 0.31 37.26
N ALA A 157 11.62 -0.13 37.39
CA ALA A 157 12.71 0.24 36.50
C ALA A 157 12.47 -0.25 35.05
N ALA A 158 11.78 -1.38 34.84
CA ALA A 158 11.34 -1.86 33.52
C ALA A 158 10.03 -1.21 33.03
N ARG A 159 9.34 -0.40 33.84
CA ARG A 159 8.22 0.45 33.43
C ARG A 159 8.71 1.87 33.14
N GLU A 160 9.71 2.35 33.87
CA GLU A 160 10.50 3.53 33.49
C GLU A 160 11.34 3.28 32.24
N ARG A 161 11.68 2.02 31.95
CA ARG A 161 12.03 1.60 30.59
C ARG A 161 10.77 1.11 29.89
N LEU A 162 9.96 2.02 29.36
CA LEU A 162 9.24 1.69 28.13
C LEU A 162 10.31 1.27 27.11
N GLN A 163 10.70 -0.02 27.11
CA GLN A 163 11.44 -0.59 26.01
C GLN A 163 10.43 -0.64 24.89
N GLU A 164 10.40 0.42 24.11
CA GLU A 164 9.75 0.45 22.81
C GLU A 164 10.33 -0.72 22.03
N LYS A 165 9.59 -1.83 22.02
CA LYS A 165 9.88 -2.92 21.12
C LYS A 165 9.29 -2.55 19.78
N ILE A 166 10.08 -1.81 19.00
CA ILE A 166 9.75 -1.48 17.62
C ILE A 166 9.66 -2.81 16.88
N LEU A 167 8.44 -3.22 16.50
CA LEU A 167 8.26 -4.23 15.46
C LEU A 167 9.03 -3.71 14.24
N SER A 168 9.95 -4.49 13.71
CA SER A 168 10.92 -4.10 12.67
C SER A 168 10.36 -3.12 11.62
N LEU A 169 11.18 -2.15 11.18
CA LEU A 169 10.84 -1.16 10.15
C LEU A 169 10.44 -1.86 8.83
N GLY A 170 9.15 -2.11 8.67
CA GLY A 170 8.60 -2.85 7.54
C GLY A 170 7.75 -1.99 6.61
N HIS A 171 6.72 -1.31 7.14
CA HIS A 171 5.84 -0.47 6.32
C HIS A 171 6.57 0.76 5.79
N THR A 172 6.34 1.07 4.51
CA THR A 172 6.98 2.20 3.83
C THR A 172 6.18 3.50 3.94
N ASN A 173 4.95 3.43 4.46
CA ASN A 173 4.05 4.56 4.64
C ASN A 173 3.29 4.47 5.97
N SER A 174 2.37 5.40 6.23
CA SER A 174 1.59 5.50 7.47
C SER A 174 0.81 4.22 7.76
N VAL A 175 0.84 3.75 9.02
CA VAL A 175 0.00 2.64 9.48
C VAL A 175 -1.33 3.21 9.98
N ARG A 176 -2.44 2.70 9.47
CA ARG A 176 -3.80 3.23 9.76
C ARG A 176 -4.57 2.42 10.78
N SER A 177 -4.28 1.12 10.87
CA SER A 177 -5.00 0.20 11.75
C SER A 177 -4.06 -0.91 12.21
N VAL A 178 -4.22 -1.34 13.47
CA VAL A 178 -3.52 -2.48 14.06
C VAL A 178 -4.50 -3.30 14.90
N VAL A 179 -4.30 -4.61 14.96
CA VAL A 179 -5.14 -5.52 15.75
C VAL A 179 -4.34 -6.75 16.20
N PHE A 180 -4.59 -7.23 17.42
CA PHE A 180 -4.02 -8.50 17.91
C PHE A 180 -4.88 -9.69 17.49
N SER A 181 -4.24 -10.85 17.27
CA SER A 181 -4.96 -12.13 17.25
C SER A 181 -5.56 -12.42 18.63
N ALA A 182 -6.56 -13.30 18.69
CA ALA A 182 -7.24 -13.63 19.94
C ALA A 182 -6.28 -14.23 21.01
N ASP A 183 -5.22 -14.90 20.58
CA ASP A 183 -4.18 -15.45 21.45
C ASP A 183 -3.07 -14.44 21.83
N GLY A 184 -3.10 -13.22 21.28
CA GLY A 184 -2.11 -12.16 21.51
C GLY A 184 -0.71 -12.41 20.93
N ARG A 185 -0.48 -13.53 20.24
CA ARG A 185 0.85 -13.90 19.72
C ARG A 185 1.17 -13.23 18.39
N ARG A 186 0.14 -12.92 17.61
CA ARG A 186 0.25 -12.29 16.30
C ARG A 186 -0.43 -10.91 16.31
N ALA A 187 0.00 -10.05 15.40
CA ALA A 187 -0.69 -8.79 15.14
C ALA A 187 -0.82 -8.56 13.63
N LEU A 188 -1.88 -7.87 13.22
CA LEU A 188 -2.03 -7.35 11.86
C LEU A 188 -1.88 -5.84 11.87
N SER A 189 -1.34 -5.31 10.79
CA SER A 189 -1.37 -3.87 10.51
C SER A 189 -1.77 -3.59 9.06
N GLY A 190 -2.58 -2.55 8.84
CA GLY A 190 -2.90 -2.01 7.52
C GLY A 190 -2.26 -0.65 7.32
N SER A 191 -1.70 -0.39 6.13
CA SER A 191 -0.94 0.82 5.83
C SER A 191 -1.31 1.48 4.50
N ASP A 192 -0.99 2.77 4.41
CA ASP A 192 -1.01 3.58 3.18
C ASP A 192 0.04 3.12 2.14
N ASP A 193 0.87 2.10 2.44
CA ASP A 193 1.72 1.42 1.45
C ASP A 193 0.98 0.32 0.68
N ASN A 194 -0.35 0.27 0.81
CA ASN A 194 -1.27 -0.69 0.20
C ASN A 194 -1.12 -2.13 0.70
N THR A 195 -0.32 -2.38 1.74
CA THR A 195 -0.11 -3.73 2.27
C THR A 195 -0.80 -3.92 3.62
N VAL A 196 -1.16 -5.18 3.89
CA VAL A 196 -1.40 -5.67 5.25
C VAL A 196 -0.17 -6.46 5.68
N ARG A 197 0.26 -6.34 6.93
CA ARG A 197 1.37 -7.13 7.46
C ARG A 197 0.94 -7.94 8.67
N LEU A 198 1.39 -9.20 8.69
CA LEU A 198 1.29 -10.07 9.85
C LEU A 198 2.61 -10.01 10.62
N TRP A 199 2.52 -9.84 11.92
CA TRP A 199 3.65 -9.71 12.83
C TRP A 199 3.63 -10.79 13.87
N ASP A 200 4.82 -11.23 14.23
CA ASP A 200 5.05 -11.98 15.45
C ASP A 200 5.36 -10.98 16.57
N VAL A 201 4.52 -10.97 17.61
CA VAL A 201 4.58 -9.97 18.69
C VAL A 201 5.81 -10.22 19.57
N GLU A 202 6.22 -11.48 19.74
CA GLU A 202 7.34 -11.87 20.59
C GLU A 202 8.70 -11.56 19.95
N THR A 203 8.84 -11.70 18.64
CA THR A 203 10.12 -11.46 17.94
C THR A 203 10.19 -10.08 17.30
N GLY A 204 9.05 -9.43 17.09
CA GLY A 204 8.95 -8.16 16.38
C GLY A 204 9.19 -8.25 14.88
N ARG A 205 9.21 -9.46 14.31
CA ARG A 205 9.46 -9.69 12.89
C ARG A 205 8.14 -9.69 12.11
N SER A 206 8.20 -9.15 10.89
CA SER A 206 7.12 -9.32 9.93
C SER A 206 7.14 -10.77 9.43
N LEU A 207 6.08 -11.52 9.74
CA LEU A 207 5.90 -12.91 9.31
C LEU A 207 5.49 -12.98 7.84
N ARG A 208 4.63 -12.05 7.41
CA ARG A 208 4.06 -11.99 6.07
C ARG A 208 3.74 -10.55 5.67
N VAL A 209 3.86 -10.28 4.37
CA VAL A 209 3.29 -9.10 3.70
C VAL A 209 2.18 -9.60 2.78
N LEU A 210 0.96 -9.16 3.06
CA LEU A 210 -0.25 -9.50 2.33
C LEU A 210 -0.48 -8.39 1.30
N GLU A 211 -0.03 -8.65 0.08
CA GLU A 211 -0.13 -7.74 -1.06
C GLU A 211 -1.40 -8.02 -1.88
N GLY A 212 -2.05 -6.96 -2.37
CA GLY A 212 -3.13 -7.08 -3.34
C GLY A 212 -4.03 -5.86 -3.46
N HIS A 213 -4.20 -5.07 -2.39
CA HIS A 213 -4.93 -3.81 -2.50
C HIS A 213 -4.21 -2.82 -3.43
N SER A 214 -4.95 -2.05 -4.21
CA SER A 214 -4.40 -0.99 -5.08
C SER A 214 -4.42 0.40 -4.43
N GLY A 215 -4.84 0.49 -3.17
CA GLY A 215 -4.88 1.70 -2.36
C GLY A 215 -4.67 1.41 -0.88
N GLY A 216 -4.44 2.48 -0.11
CA GLY A 216 -4.09 2.39 1.31
C GLY A 216 -5.12 1.62 2.14
N VAL A 217 -4.63 0.77 3.06
CA VAL A 217 -5.48 -0.07 3.90
C VAL A 217 -5.84 0.67 5.18
N ASN A 218 -7.13 1.02 5.32
CA ASN A 218 -7.61 1.85 6.42
C ASN A 218 -7.96 1.06 7.68
N SER A 219 -8.35 -0.21 7.53
CA SER A 219 -8.82 -1.05 8.63
C SER A 219 -8.43 -2.49 8.39
N VAL A 220 -8.02 -3.18 9.46
CA VAL A 220 -7.80 -4.63 9.49
C VAL A 220 -8.56 -5.25 10.66
N ALA A 221 -8.99 -6.51 10.51
CA ALA A 221 -9.63 -7.29 11.58
C ALA A 221 -9.21 -8.76 11.48
N PHE A 222 -8.98 -9.41 12.62
CA PHE A 222 -8.89 -10.86 12.70
C PHE A 222 -10.28 -11.48 12.82
N SER A 223 -10.47 -12.66 12.23
CA SER A 223 -11.59 -13.50 12.63
C SER A 223 -11.40 -13.96 14.08
N PRO A 224 -12.49 -14.21 14.83
CA PRO A 224 -12.42 -14.77 16.17
C PRO A 224 -11.52 -16.01 16.32
N ASP A 225 -11.47 -16.88 15.31
CA ASP A 225 -10.58 -18.07 15.27
C ASP A 225 -9.12 -17.75 14.92
N SER A 226 -8.80 -16.49 14.58
CA SER A 226 -7.48 -16.00 14.13
C SER A 226 -6.92 -16.66 12.87
N LEU A 227 -7.74 -17.41 12.13
CA LEU A 227 -7.34 -18.09 10.88
C LEU A 227 -7.53 -17.21 9.65
N ARG A 228 -8.47 -16.27 9.69
CA ARG A 228 -8.79 -15.35 8.60
C ARG A 228 -8.54 -13.91 9.02
N ALA A 229 -8.29 -13.05 8.03
CA ALA A 229 -8.21 -11.62 8.22
C ALA A 229 -9.10 -10.87 7.23
N LEU A 230 -9.64 -9.73 7.63
CA LEU A 230 -10.34 -8.79 6.76
C LEU A 230 -9.56 -7.50 6.66
N SER A 231 -9.59 -6.88 5.49
CA SER A 231 -9.10 -5.52 5.30
C SER A 231 -10.04 -4.67 4.47
N GLY A 232 -10.22 -3.42 4.86
CA GLY A 232 -10.93 -2.40 4.09
C GLY A 232 -9.96 -1.34 3.58
N SER A 233 -10.06 -1.00 2.30
CA SER A 233 -9.08 -0.14 1.62
C SER A 233 -9.71 1.07 0.93
N ALA A 234 -8.86 2.06 0.68
CA ALA A 234 -9.12 3.19 -0.21
C ALA A 234 -9.38 2.78 -1.67
N ASP A 235 -9.04 1.54 -2.07
CA ASP A 235 -9.38 0.98 -3.40
C ASP A 235 -10.87 0.59 -3.57
N LYS A 236 -11.71 0.94 -2.58
CA LYS A 236 -13.16 0.69 -2.55
C LYS A 236 -13.53 -0.78 -2.38
N THR A 237 -12.57 -1.66 -2.10
CA THR A 237 -12.82 -3.08 -1.88
C THR A 237 -12.60 -3.49 -0.43
N VAL A 238 -13.24 -4.59 -0.05
CA VAL A 238 -12.89 -5.36 1.15
C VAL A 238 -12.20 -6.65 0.70
N ARG A 239 -11.14 -7.07 1.39
CA ARG A 239 -10.47 -8.34 1.12
C ARG A 239 -10.52 -9.26 2.31
N LEU A 240 -10.78 -10.53 2.02
CA LEU A 240 -10.63 -11.64 2.96
C LEU A 240 -9.29 -12.33 2.69
N TRP A 241 -8.56 -12.63 3.75
CA TRP A 241 -7.26 -13.27 3.68
C TRP A 241 -7.21 -14.52 4.54
N ASP A 242 -6.43 -15.48 4.09
CA ASP A 242 -5.95 -16.58 4.91
C ASP A 242 -4.67 -16.12 5.63
N VAL A 243 -4.66 -16.21 6.97
CA VAL A 243 -3.56 -15.68 7.80
C VAL A 243 -2.30 -16.53 7.67
N GLU A 244 -2.45 -17.85 7.56
CA GLU A 244 -1.35 -18.82 7.53
C GLU A 244 -0.52 -18.66 6.24
N THR A 245 -1.22 -18.61 5.11
CA THR A 245 -0.64 -18.53 3.77
C THR A 245 -0.40 -17.09 3.30
N GLY A 246 -1.09 -16.11 3.90
CA GLY A 246 -1.08 -14.71 3.47
C GLY A 246 -1.83 -14.46 2.15
N ARG A 247 -2.62 -15.43 1.67
CA ARG A 247 -3.32 -15.37 0.39
C ARG A 247 -4.64 -14.60 0.51
N SER A 248 -4.99 -13.86 -0.53
CA SER A 248 -6.33 -13.25 -0.63
C SER A 248 -7.32 -14.32 -1.12
N LEU A 249 -8.32 -14.61 -0.29
CA LEU A 249 -9.35 -15.61 -0.60
C LEU A 249 -10.50 -15.00 -1.42
N ARG A 250 -10.88 -13.76 -1.06
CA ARG A 250 -12.01 -13.03 -1.67
C ARG A 250 -11.69 -11.54 -1.80
N VAL A 251 -12.20 -10.94 -2.87
CA VAL A 251 -12.34 -9.48 -3.05
C VAL A 251 -13.83 -9.17 -3.15
N LEU A 252 -14.31 -8.37 -2.22
CA LEU A 252 -15.72 -7.98 -2.12
C LEU A 252 -15.87 -6.60 -2.77
N GLU A 253 -16.47 -6.57 -3.96
CA GLU A 253 -16.73 -5.35 -4.74
C GLU A 253 -18.17 -4.85 -4.46
N GLY A 254 -18.37 -3.54 -4.50
CA GLY A 254 -19.71 -2.93 -4.41
C GLY A 254 -19.76 -1.60 -3.66
N HIS A 255 -18.79 -1.30 -2.80
CA HIS A 255 -18.66 0.06 -2.28
C HIS A 255 -18.24 1.01 -3.40
N SER A 256 -18.81 2.22 -3.43
CA SER A 256 -18.51 3.22 -4.46
C SER A 256 -17.41 4.21 -4.05
N ALA A 257 -16.99 4.16 -2.78
CA ALA A 257 -15.92 4.98 -2.22
C ALA A 257 -15.09 4.19 -1.17
N ARG A 258 -14.12 4.87 -0.53
CA ARG A 258 -13.13 4.27 0.38
C ARG A 258 -13.80 3.52 1.53
N VAL A 259 -13.32 2.32 1.83
CA VAL A 259 -13.75 1.57 3.02
C VAL A 259 -12.91 2.00 4.21
N TRP A 260 -13.56 2.44 5.29
CA TRP A 260 -12.89 2.99 6.47
C TRP A 260 -12.78 2.00 7.63
N SER A 261 -13.70 1.06 7.73
CA SER A 261 -13.79 0.13 8.86
C SER A 261 -14.31 -1.21 8.38
N VAL A 262 -13.74 -2.28 8.92
CA VAL A 262 -14.22 -3.66 8.73
C VAL A 262 -14.32 -4.37 10.08
N ALA A 263 -15.26 -5.31 10.20
CA ALA A 263 -15.41 -6.15 11.39
C ALA A 263 -15.91 -7.55 11.02
N PHE A 264 -15.45 -8.57 11.74
CA PHE A 264 -16.03 -9.91 11.70
C PHE A 264 -17.18 -10.03 12.68
N SER A 265 -18.18 -10.85 12.34
CA SER A 265 -19.14 -11.33 13.32
C SER A 265 -18.47 -12.30 14.31
N PRO A 266 -19.00 -12.45 15.53
CA PRO A 266 -18.46 -13.38 16.53
C PRO A 266 -18.41 -14.85 16.08
N ASP A 267 -19.28 -15.25 15.15
CA ASP A 267 -19.33 -16.58 14.54
C ASP A 267 -18.35 -16.77 13.36
N SER A 268 -17.61 -15.72 12.97
CA SER A 268 -16.71 -15.67 11.79
C SER A 268 -17.37 -15.90 10.43
N ARG A 269 -18.71 -16.00 10.35
CA ARG A 269 -19.45 -16.28 9.10
C ARG A 269 -19.82 -15.03 8.33
N ARG A 270 -19.91 -13.88 9.00
CA ARG A 270 -20.33 -12.60 8.41
C ARG A 270 -19.26 -11.53 8.61
N ALA A 271 -19.28 -10.55 7.74
CA ALA A 271 -18.42 -9.38 7.82
C ALA A 271 -19.23 -8.10 7.64
N LEU A 272 -18.80 -7.02 8.29
CA LEU A 272 -19.32 -5.67 8.08
C LEU A 272 -18.25 -4.78 7.48
N SER A 273 -18.67 -3.85 6.64
CA SER A 273 -17.83 -2.75 6.19
C SER A 273 -18.59 -1.42 6.21
N GLY A 274 -17.92 -0.38 6.69
CA GLY A 274 -18.40 1.00 6.64
C GLY A 274 -17.56 1.83 5.67
N SER A 275 -18.25 2.60 4.82
CA SER A 275 -17.61 3.29 3.69
C SER A 275 -17.88 4.80 3.66
N GLU A 276 -17.01 5.51 2.95
CA GLU A 276 -17.17 6.89 2.54
C GLU A 276 -18.42 7.12 1.67
N ASP A 277 -18.94 6.08 1.02
CA ASP A 277 -20.19 6.13 0.24
C ASP A 277 -21.47 6.25 1.08
N LYS A 278 -21.30 6.38 2.41
CA LYS A 278 -22.37 6.54 3.40
C LYS A 278 -23.20 5.28 3.62
N THR A 279 -22.74 4.13 3.12
CA THR A 279 -23.40 2.84 3.33
C THR A 279 -22.61 1.96 4.29
N VAL A 280 -23.32 1.01 4.90
CA VAL A 280 -22.72 -0.15 5.55
C VAL A 280 -23.11 -1.38 4.76
N ARG A 281 -22.16 -2.27 4.45
CA ARG A 281 -22.45 -3.54 3.78
C ARG A 281 -22.23 -4.70 4.74
N LEU A 282 -23.18 -5.64 4.72
CA LEU A 282 -23.10 -6.93 5.41
C LEU A 282 -22.76 -7.99 4.37
N TRP A 283 -21.71 -8.76 4.64
CA TRP A 283 -21.18 -9.76 3.73
C TRP A 283 -21.26 -11.15 4.34
N ASP A 284 -21.49 -12.13 3.49
CA ASP A 284 -21.21 -13.53 3.79
C ASP A 284 -19.71 -13.80 3.55
N VAL A 285 -19.01 -14.34 4.54
CA VAL A 285 -17.55 -14.51 4.48
C VAL A 285 -17.15 -15.64 3.52
N GLU A 286 -17.97 -16.69 3.41
CA GLU A 286 -17.61 -17.88 2.65
C GLU A 286 -17.78 -17.68 1.13
N THR A 287 -18.92 -17.14 0.75
CA THR A 287 -19.25 -16.80 -0.63
C THR A 287 -18.71 -15.43 -1.04
N GLY A 288 -18.49 -14.52 -0.08
CA GLY A 288 -18.15 -13.13 -0.34
C GLY A 288 -19.32 -12.31 -0.88
N ARG A 289 -20.56 -12.81 -0.83
CA ARG A 289 -21.72 -12.07 -1.34
C ARG A 289 -22.16 -10.98 -0.37
N SER A 290 -22.63 -9.85 -0.90
CA SER A 290 -23.27 -8.79 -0.12
C SER A 290 -24.69 -9.24 0.24
N LEU A 291 -24.88 -9.61 1.50
CA LEU A 291 -26.19 -10.00 2.04
C LEU A 291 -27.13 -8.80 2.13
N ARG A 292 -26.61 -7.63 2.50
CA ARG A 292 -27.39 -6.37 2.55
C ARG A 292 -26.52 -5.14 2.33
N VAL A 293 -27.15 -4.11 1.76
CA VAL A 293 -26.67 -2.72 1.79
C VAL A 293 -27.56 -1.93 2.74
N LEU A 294 -26.97 -1.41 3.82
CA LEU A 294 -27.66 -0.66 4.87
C LEU A 294 -27.49 0.83 4.58
N GLU A 295 -28.53 1.42 3.98
CA GLU A 295 -28.59 2.84 3.65
C GLU A 295 -29.23 3.65 4.78
N GLY A 296 -28.83 4.92 4.92
CA GLY A 296 -29.46 5.86 5.87
C GLY A 296 -28.50 6.84 6.54
N HIS A 297 -27.19 6.63 6.46
CA HIS A 297 -26.23 7.66 6.85
C HIS A 297 -26.18 8.78 5.82
N SER A 298 -26.13 10.03 6.27
CA SER A 298 -25.96 11.21 5.40
C SER A 298 -24.50 11.64 5.25
N ALA A 299 -23.60 11.04 6.04
CA ALA A 299 -22.16 11.30 6.06
C ALA A 299 -21.36 9.99 6.02
N ARG A 300 -20.04 10.12 5.79
CA ARG A 300 -19.10 9.00 5.68
C ARG A 300 -19.14 8.12 6.94
N VAL A 301 -19.23 6.81 6.78
CA VAL A 301 -19.19 5.86 7.90
C VAL A 301 -17.73 5.57 8.23
N ARG A 302 -17.32 5.81 9.49
CA ARG A 302 -15.92 5.69 9.92
C ARG A 302 -15.64 4.48 10.81
N SER A 303 -16.67 3.90 11.41
CA SER A 303 -16.54 2.75 12.29
C SER A 303 -17.76 1.85 12.17
N VAL A 304 -17.52 0.54 12.22
CA VAL A 304 -18.56 -0.50 12.32
C VAL A 304 -18.17 -1.52 13.37
N ALA A 305 -19.15 -2.11 14.04
CA ALA A 305 -18.94 -3.18 15.01
C ALA A 305 -20.13 -4.13 15.05
N PHE A 306 -19.90 -5.39 15.38
CA PHE A 306 -20.96 -6.33 15.75
C PHE A 306 -21.19 -6.32 17.27
N SER A 307 -22.42 -6.60 17.68
CA SER A 307 -22.68 -7.02 19.06
C SER A 307 -22.04 -8.39 19.35
N PRO A 308 -21.68 -8.70 20.62
CA PRO A 308 -21.06 -9.97 20.97
C PRO A 308 -21.90 -11.22 20.65
N ASP A 309 -23.22 -11.07 20.52
CA ASP A 309 -24.14 -12.13 20.10
C ASP A 309 -24.34 -12.19 18.57
N GLY A 310 -23.75 -11.26 17.82
CA GLY A 310 -23.85 -11.16 16.36
C GLY A 310 -25.22 -10.77 15.83
N ARG A 311 -26.17 -10.36 16.69
CA ARG A 311 -27.55 -10.01 16.28
C ARG A 311 -27.70 -8.58 15.80
N HIS A 312 -26.83 -7.68 16.25
CA HIS A 312 -26.88 -6.28 15.90
C HIS A 312 -25.55 -5.81 15.30
N ALA A 313 -25.64 -4.82 14.43
CA ALA A 313 -24.53 -4.07 13.91
C ALA A 313 -24.62 -2.62 14.38
N LEU A 314 -23.48 -2.02 14.70
CA LEU A 314 -23.35 -0.59 14.99
C LEU A 314 -22.57 0.07 13.87
N SER A 315 -22.94 1.31 13.53
CA SER A 315 -22.12 2.14 12.66
C SER A 315 -22.13 3.61 13.08
N GLY A 316 -20.94 4.21 13.06
CA GLY A 316 -20.72 5.63 13.41
C GLY A 316 -20.27 6.44 12.20
N ALA A 317 -20.91 7.57 11.96
CA ALA A 317 -20.61 8.48 10.85
C ALA A 317 -19.94 9.79 11.32
N VAL A 318 -19.25 10.47 10.40
CA VAL A 318 -18.48 11.71 10.66
C VAL A 318 -19.35 12.84 11.24
N ASN A 319 -20.64 12.87 10.92
CA ASN A 319 -21.59 13.85 11.43
C ASN A 319 -22.04 13.56 12.89
N GLY A 320 -21.41 12.62 13.59
CA GLY A 320 -21.73 12.26 14.97
C GLY A 320 -22.91 11.29 15.13
N VAL A 321 -23.52 10.84 14.02
CA VAL A 321 -24.64 9.90 14.08
C VAL A 321 -24.15 8.47 14.26
N VAL A 322 -24.70 7.78 15.26
CA VAL A 322 -24.54 6.34 15.45
C VAL A 322 -25.87 5.65 15.13
N ARG A 323 -25.81 4.57 14.34
CA ARG A 323 -26.98 3.75 13.99
C ARG A 323 -26.79 2.32 14.48
N VAL A 324 -27.87 1.72 14.94
CA VAL A 324 -28.00 0.29 15.22
C VAL A 324 -28.77 -0.35 14.07
N TRP A 325 -28.36 -1.52 13.64
CA TRP A 325 -29.00 -2.30 12.59
C TRP A 325 -29.22 -3.72 13.06
N ASP A 326 -30.32 -4.35 12.64
CA ASP A 326 -30.51 -5.77 12.84
C ASP A 326 -29.72 -6.56 11.80
N ALA A 327 -28.89 -7.50 12.27
CA ALA A 327 -28.08 -8.37 11.42
C ALA A 327 -28.84 -9.70 11.23
N PRO A 328 -29.63 -9.87 10.14
CA PRO A 328 -30.53 -11.00 9.97
C PRO A 328 -29.79 -12.35 9.94
N ALA A 329 -30.51 -13.41 10.29
CA ALA A 329 -30.07 -14.80 10.20
C ALA A 329 -30.20 -15.30 8.76
N GLU A 330 -29.08 -15.35 8.03
CA GLU A 330 -28.76 -16.12 6.81
C GLU A 330 -29.73 -16.15 5.59
N SER A 331 -30.98 -15.62 5.62
CA SER A 331 -31.98 -15.91 4.57
C SER A 331 -32.79 -14.75 3.97
N GLU A 332 -32.28 -13.52 3.92
CA GLU A 332 -32.97 -12.43 3.20
C GLU A 332 -32.29 -12.03 1.88
N THR A 333 -33.12 -11.68 0.89
CA THR A 333 -32.76 -11.30 -0.48
C THR A 333 -31.73 -10.17 -0.51
N GLY A 334 -30.48 -10.53 -0.81
CA GLY A 334 -29.39 -9.58 -1.04
C GLY A 334 -29.42 -8.98 -2.45
N GLU A 335 -28.50 -8.05 -2.70
CA GLU A 335 -28.27 -7.46 -4.02
C GLU A 335 -27.92 -8.58 -5.02
N ALA A 336 -28.45 -8.51 -6.25
CA ALA A 336 -28.07 -9.45 -7.30
C ALA A 336 -26.57 -9.29 -7.61
N GLN A 337 -25.81 -10.39 -7.48
CA GLN A 337 -24.36 -10.38 -7.64
C GLN A 337 -23.88 -11.51 -8.54
N VAL A 338 -22.74 -11.25 -9.17
CA VAL A 338 -22.02 -12.24 -9.98
C VAL A 338 -20.68 -12.50 -9.31
N GLN A 339 -20.37 -13.79 -9.18
CA GLN A 339 -19.05 -14.22 -8.73
C GLN A 339 -18.22 -14.52 -9.96
N TYR A 340 -16.99 -14.03 -9.98
CA TYR A 340 -16.06 -14.31 -11.07
C TYR A 340 -14.62 -14.41 -10.58
N THR A 341 -13.82 -15.14 -11.35
CA THR A 341 -12.36 -15.14 -11.24
C THR A 341 -11.78 -14.68 -12.56
N ASN A 342 -10.74 -13.86 -12.51
CA ASN A 342 -10.05 -13.39 -13.69
C ASN A 342 -8.57 -13.74 -13.65
N ALA A 343 -8.10 -14.43 -14.69
CA ALA A 343 -6.70 -14.76 -14.86
C ALA A 343 -6.03 -13.79 -15.84
N LYS A 344 -4.85 -13.30 -15.48
CA LYS A 344 -3.99 -12.54 -16.39
C LYS A 344 -3.04 -13.52 -17.09
N VAL A 345 -3.15 -13.63 -18.41
CA VAL A 345 -2.29 -14.49 -19.22
C VAL A 345 -1.44 -13.63 -20.14
N LEU A 346 -0.13 -13.81 -20.10
CA LEU A 346 0.80 -13.04 -20.94
C LEU A 346 1.16 -13.80 -22.21
N LEU A 347 1.08 -13.12 -23.34
CA LEU A 347 1.64 -13.52 -24.63
C LEU A 347 2.89 -12.68 -24.88
N VAL A 348 4.06 -13.30 -24.77
CA VAL A 348 5.35 -12.63 -24.88
C VAL A 348 6.18 -13.26 -25.99
N GLY A 349 7.13 -12.51 -26.52
CA GLY A 349 8.04 -12.97 -27.56
C GLY A 349 8.16 -11.97 -28.68
N ASP A 350 8.78 -12.36 -29.78
CA ASP A 350 9.20 -11.41 -30.81
C ASP A 350 8.04 -10.82 -31.60
N GLN A 351 8.31 -9.67 -32.23
CA GLN A 351 7.34 -8.97 -33.06
C GLN A 351 6.87 -9.83 -34.24
N SER A 352 7.74 -10.66 -34.82
CA SER A 352 7.39 -11.52 -35.97
C SER A 352 6.61 -12.78 -35.60
N ALA A 353 6.48 -13.11 -34.31
CA ALA A 353 5.90 -14.38 -33.86
C ALA A 353 4.36 -14.49 -34.03
N GLY A 354 3.67 -13.43 -34.45
CA GLY A 354 2.22 -13.48 -34.73
C GLY A 354 1.30 -13.52 -33.51
N LYS A 355 1.75 -12.96 -32.39
CA LYS A 355 1.05 -12.97 -31.09
C LYS A 355 -0.36 -12.35 -31.13
N THR A 356 -0.54 -11.24 -31.84
CA THR A 356 -1.83 -10.54 -31.96
C THR A 356 -2.89 -11.41 -32.61
N GLY A 357 -2.56 -11.99 -33.77
CA GLY A 357 -3.46 -12.91 -34.46
C GLY A 357 -3.75 -14.14 -33.61
N LEU A 358 -2.76 -14.67 -32.89
CA LEU A 358 -2.95 -15.79 -31.97
C LEU A 358 -3.87 -15.42 -30.79
N SER A 359 -3.73 -14.24 -30.21
CA SER A 359 -4.57 -13.77 -29.08
C SER A 359 -6.03 -13.64 -29.49
N MET A 360 -6.30 -13.04 -30.65
CA MET A 360 -7.65 -12.93 -31.23
C MET A 360 -8.23 -14.30 -31.53
N ARG A 361 -7.44 -15.22 -32.10
CA ARG A 361 -7.89 -16.57 -32.41
C ARG A 361 -8.26 -17.36 -31.15
N LEU A 362 -7.47 -17.26 -30.08
CA LEU A 362 -7.72 -17.95 -28.81
C LEU A 362 -8.99 -17.43 -28.11
N ALA A 363 -9.14 -16.10 -28.05
CA ALA A 363 -10.23 -15.44 -27.32
C ALA A 363 -11.56 -15.41 -28.08
N LEU A 364 -11.52 -15.04 -29.37
CA LEU A 364 -12.70 -14.71 -30.17
C LEU A 364 -13.05 -15.79 -31.19
N ASN A 365 -12.21 -16.83 -31.32
CA ASN A 365 -12.29 -17.84 -32.39
C ASN A 365 -12.31 -17.22 -33.81
N ASP A 366 -11.87 -15.98 -33.96
CA ASP A 366 -11.83 -15.22 -35.22
C ASP A 366 -10.37 -15.01 -35.65
N TRP A 367 -10.13 -14.91 -36.95
CA TRP A 367 -8.83 -14.51 -37.49
C TRP A 367 -9.01 -13.29 -38.39
N LYS A 368 -8.27 -12.24 -38.07
CA LYS A 368 -8.10 -11.07 -38.92
C LYS A 368 -6.62 -10.85 -39.16
N ALA A 369 -6.29 -10.44 -40.39
CA ALA A 369 -4.97 -9.90 -40.68
C ALA A 369 -4.72 -8.75 -39.71
N SER A 370 -3.71 -8.90 -38.88
CA SER A 370 -3.31 -7.94 -37.85
C SER A 370 -1.83 -7.67 -38.01
N ASP A 371 -1.48 -6.39 -37.94
CA ASP A 371 -0.09 -6.01 -37.80
C ASP A 371 0.41 -6.44 -36.42
N SER A 372 1.72 -6.68 -36.32
CA SER A 372 2.31 -7.04 -35.05
C SER A 372 2.03 -5.96 -34.00
N THR A 373 1.56 -6.37 -32.82
CA THR A 373 1.33 -5.47 -31.69
C THR A 373 2.61 -4.69 -31.37
N ILE A 374 2.45 -3.38 -31.27
CA ILE A 374 3.46 -2.45 -30.79
C ILE A 374 2.94 -1.89 -29.46
N GLY A 375 3.56 -2.27 -28.34
CA GLY A 375 3.16 -1.84 -27.00
C GLY A 375 2.60 -3.00 -26.17
N ALA A 376 1.37 -2.86 -25.68
CA ALA A 376 0.66 -3.93 -24.97
C ALA A 376 -0.79 -3.91 -25.43
N TRP A 377 -1.40 -5.06 -25.67
CA TRP A 377 -2.81 -5.19 -26.03
C TRP A 377 -3.48 -6.22 -25.13
N ALA A 378 -4.68 -5.96 -24.65
CA ALA A 378 -5.41 -6.88 -23.80
C ALA A 378 -6.70 -7.33 -24.49
N THR A 379 -6.80 -8.63 -24.82
CA THR A 379 -8.00 -9.23 -25.39
C THR A 379 -8.80 -9.92 -24.29
N HIS A 380 -10.09 -9.58 -24.16
CA HIS A 380 -10.98 -10.24 -23.19
C HIS A 380 -11.44 -11.59 -23.73
N TRP A 381 -11.19 -12.65 -22.95
CA TRP A 381 -11.64 -14.00 -23.25
C TRP A 381 -12.58 -14.48 -22.15
N LYS A 382 -13.88 -14.48 -22.43
CA LYS A 382 -14.91 -15.03 -21.56
C LYS A 382 -15.00 -16.54 -21.71
N LEU A 383 -15.00 -17.26 -20.60
CA LEU A 383 -15.19 -18.71 -20.60
C LEU A 383 -16.66 -19.07 -20.34
N PRO A 384 -17.14 -20.20 -20.89
CA PRO A 384 -18.47 -20.71 -20.56
C PRO A 384 -18.63 -20.90 -19.05
N LEU A 385 -19.85 -20.69 -18.54
CA LEU A 385 -20.18 -20.92 -17.13
C LEU A 385 -19.89 -22.38 -16.76
N ASP A 386 -19.06 -22.57 -15.73
CA ASP A 386 -18.82 -23.89 -15.16
C ASP A 386 -20.09 -24.31 -14.42
N SER A 387 -20.77 -25.35 -14.93
CA SER A 387 -22.08 -25.80 -14.48
C SER A 387 -22.10 -26.29 -13.02
N ALA A 388 -20.93 -26.44 -12.39
CA ALA A 388 -20.78 -26.92 -11.02
C ALA A 388 -20.82 -25.83 -9.93
N GLY A 389 -20.71 -24.52 -10.25
CA GLY A 389 -20.53 -23.50 -9.22
C GLY A 389 -21.12 -22.10 -9.47
N GLY A 390 -21.62 -21.80 -10.68
CA GLY A 390 -22.20 -20.48 -10.98
C GLY A 390 -21.20 -19.32 -10.93
N VAL A 391 -19.90 -19.62 -11.01
CA VAL A 391 -18.80 -18.64 -11.03
C VAL A 391 -18.32 -18.46 -12.47
N GLU A 392 -18.24 -17.22 -12.91
CA GLU A 392 -17.73 -16.88 -14.23
C GLU A 392 -16.20 -16.87 -14.22
N ARG A 393 -15.58 -17.50 -15.22
CA ARG A 393 -14.14 -17.41 -15.42
C ARG A 393 -13.86 -16.50 -16.61
N GLU A 394 -12.94 -15.57 -16.40
CA GLU A 394 -12.48 -14.67 -17.43
C GLU A 394 -10.95 -14.77 -17.56
N ILE A 395 -10.45 -14.63 -18.78
CA ILE A 395 -9.03 -14.48 -19.06
C ILE A 395 -8.82 -13.13 -19.74
N TRP A 396 -7.85 -12.36 -19.25
CA TRP A 396 -7.31 -11.23 -19.99
C TRP A 396 -6.00 -11.66 -20.63
N LEU A 397 -6.00 -11.79 -21.96
CA LEU A 397 -4.82 -12.13 -22.74
C LEU A 397 -4.06 -10.86 -23.08
N TRP A 398 -2.91 -10.68 -22.44
CA TRP A 398 -2.02 -9.53 -22.63
C TRP A 398 -0.94 -9.86 -23.64
N ASP A 399 -1.07 -9.33 -24.84
CA ASP A 399 -0.06 -9.38 -25.89
C ASP A 399 0.92 -8.21 -25.75
N PHE A 400 2.17 -8.52 -25.40
CA PHE A 400 3.23 -7.52 -25.31
C PHE A 400 4.05 -7.47 -26.61
N GLY A 401 4.19 -6.27 -27.17
CA GLY A 401 5.06 -5.99 -28.31
C GLY A 401 6.50 -6.46 -28.05
N GLY A 402 7.10 -7.11 -29.03
CA GLY A 402 8.37 -7.83 -28.85
C GLY A 402 9.63 -6.96 -28.80
N GLN A 403 9.54 -5.70 -28.40
CA GLN A 403 10.70 -4.78 -28.40
C GLN A 403 11.26 -4.58 -27.00
N ALA A 404 12.56 -4.80 -26.86
CA ALA A 404 13.34 -4.61 -25.64
C ALA A 404 13.21 -3.21 -24.99
N ASP A 405 12.75 -2.22 -25.75
CA ASP A 405 12.68 -0.81 -25.35
C ASP A 405 11.34 -0.43 -24.73
N GLN A 406 10.32 -1.27 -24.91
CA GLN A 406 9.01 -1.11 -24.27
C GLN A 406 9.03 -1.61 -22.81
N ARG A 407 10.18 -2.08 -22.31
CA ARG A 407 10.34 -2.62 -20.96
C ARG A 407 10.09 -1.62 -19.84
N LEU A 408 10.29 -0.32 -20.07
CA LEU A 408 10.00 0.78 -19.11
C LEU A 408 8.52 0.86 -18.70
N ILE A 409 7.63 0.37 -19.57
CA ILE A 409 6.17 0.47 -19.43
C ILE A 409 5.52 -0.90 -19.35
N HIS A 410 6.09 -1.97 -19.89
CA HIS A 410 5.54 -3.32 -19.75
C HIS A 410 5.44 -3.83 -18.31
N GLN A 411 6.34 -3.37 -17.43
CA GLN A 411 6.30 -3.75 -16.01
C GLN A 411 4.97 -3.39 -15.33
N LEU A 412 4.29 -2.33 -15.79
CA LEU A 412 2.96 -1.93 -15.32
C LEU A 412 1.94 -3.05 -15.37
N TYR A 413 2.09 -3.94 -16.34
CA TYR A 413 1.06 -4.88 -16.72
C TYR A 413 1.45 -6.32 -16.35
N MET A 414 2.70 -6.56 -15.90
CA MET A 414 3.23 -7.91 -15.63
C MET A 414 2.97 -8.43 -14.20
N GLU A 415 2.53 -7.58 -13.27
CA GLU A 415 2.15 -8.02 -11.91
C GLU A 415 0.91 -8.93 -11.96
N ASP A 416 0.82 -9.90 -11.02
CA ASP A 416 -0.25 -10.89 -10.91
C ASP A 416 -0.48 -11.76 -12.16
N THR A 417 0.59 -12.08 -12.89
CA THR A 417 0.56 -13.03 -14.01
C THR A 417 0.21 -14.43 -13.53
N ALA A 418 -0.88 -15.00 -14.06
CA ALA A 418 -1.31 -16.37 -13.75
C ALA A 418 -0.53 -17.41 -14.60
N LEU A 419 -0.30 -17.08 -15.87
CA LEU A 419 0.39 -17.94 -16.83
C LEU A 419 1.01 -17.08 -17.93
N ALA A 420 2.12 -17.54 -18.50
CA ALA A 420 2.67 -16.92 -19.70
C ALA A 420 2.91 -17.93 -20.81
N VAL A 421 2.67 -17.48 -22.05
CA VAL A 421 2.96 -18.21 -23.27
C VAL A 421 4.06 -17.44 -24.00
N LEU A 422 5.23 -18.07 -24.11
CA LEU A 422 6.33 -17.56 -24.91
C LEU A 422 6.13 -18.00 -26.36
N VAL A 423 5.84 -17.04 -27.23
CA VAL A 423 5.53 -17.25 -28.64
C VAL A 423 6.75 -16.83 -29.47
N PHE A 424 7.27 -17.72 -30.30
CA PHE A 424 8.42 -17.43 -31.16
C PHE A 424 8.13 -17.72 -32.63
N ASP A 425 8.92 -17.06 -33.49
CA ASP A 425 8.91 -17.31 -34.91
C ASP A 425 9.90 -18.44 -35.24
N GLY A 426 9.37 -19.56 -35.75
CA GLY A 426 10.15 -20.76 -36.06
C GLY A 426 11.21 -20.57 -37.14
N GLN A 427 11.12 -19.50 -37.94
CA GLN A 427 12.06 -19.22 -39.05
C GLN A 427 13.17 -18.23 -38.67
N LYS A 428 13.10 -17.61 -37.49
CA LYS A 428 14.03 -16.56 -37.08
C LYS A 428 15.41 -17.12 -36.68
N GLU A 429 16.47 -16.44 -37.11
CA GLU A 429 17.85 -16.75 -36.70
C GLU A 429 18.12 -16.35 -35.23
N GLY A 430 19.04 -17.05 -34.56
CA GLY A 430 19.36 -16.76 -33.16
C GLY A 430 18.22 -17.07 -32.18
N LEU A 431 17.38 -18.07 -32.51
CA LEU A 431 16.17 -18.41 -31.76
C LEU A 431 16.40 -18.58 -30.25
N PHE A 432 17.36 -19.41 -29.85
CA PHE A 432 17.61 -19.74 -28.44
C PHE A 432 18.17 -18.59 -27.62
N GLU A 433 18.92 -17.68 -28.24
CA GLU A 433 19.38 -16.45 -27.59
C GLU A 433 18.19 -15.56 -27.23
N THR A 434 17.28 -15.38 -28.20
CA THR A 434 16.11 -14.52 -28.05
C THR A 434 15.09 -15.12 -27.07
N LEU A 435 14.80 -16.42 -27.20
CA LEU A 435 13.95 -17.16 -26.24
C LEU A 435 14.53 -17.11 -24.83
N GLY A 436 15.85 -17.34 -24.69
CA GLY A 436 16.52 -17.29 -23.40
C GLY A 436 16.48 -15.90 -22.76
N GLN A 437 16.50 -14.84 -23.57
CA GLN A 437 16.35 -13.46 -23.09
C GLN A 437 14.93 -13.19 -22.58
N TRP A 438 13.90 -13.56 -23.33
CA TRP A 438 12.51 -13.39 -22.90
C TRP A 438 12.19 -14.17 -21.64
N ASP A 439 12.63 -15.42 -21.54
CA ASP A 439 12.48 -16.25 -20.34
C ASP A 439 13.10 -15.58 -19.09
N ARG A 440 14.33 -15.05 -19.23
CA ARG A 440 14.99 -14.30 -18.16
C ARG A 440 14.21 -13.06 -17.77
N ASP A 441 13.78 -12.25 -18.75
CA ASP A 441 13.09 -10.99 -18.47
C ASP A 441 11.73 -11.22 -17.81
N LEU A 442 11.00 -12.25 -18.24
CA LEU A 442 9.72 -12.65 -17.66
C LEU A 442 9.87 -13.13 -16.21
N THR A 443 10.91 -13.93 -15.96
CA THR A 443 11.24 -14.42 -14.61
C THR A 443 11.65 -13.27 -13.69
N ARG A 444 12.37 -12.26 -14.20
CA ARG A 444 12.71 -11.04 -13.45
C ARG A 444 11.49 -10.18 -13.14
N ALA A 445 10.54 -10.06 -14.07
CA ALA A 445 9.39 -9.18 -13.94
C ALA A 445 8.37 -9.66 -12.88
N SER A 446 8.03 -10.95 -12.89
CA SER A 446 6.93 -11.45 -12.06
C SER A 446 7.35 -11.73 -10.62
N ARG A 447 6.71 -11.11 -9.63
CA ARG A 447 6.98 -11.32 -8.18
C ARG A 447 6.77 -12.75 -7.71
N ARG A 448 5.90 -13.50 -8.41
CA ARG A 448 5.55 -14.88 -8.09
C ARG A 448 5.94 -15.81 -9.24
N PRO A 449 6.33 -17.06 -8.97
CA PRO A 449 6.46 -18.06 -10.02
C PRO A 449 5.09 -18.29 -10.67
N PHE A 450 5.08 -18.50 -11.98
CA PHE A 450 3.89 -18.77 -12.79
C PHE A 450 4.24 -19.83 -13.84
N ILE A 451 3.22 -20.48 -14.39
CA ILE A 451 3.42 -21.54 -15.40
C ILE A 451 3.82 -20.90 -16.73
N LYS A 452 4.80 -21.51 -17.40
CA LYS A 452 5.29 -21.11 -18.72
C LYS A 452 4.93 -22.15 -19.76
N LEU A 453 4.33 -21.73 -20.87
CA LEU A 453 4.09 -22.53 -22.06
C LEU A 453 4.94 -22.00 -23.22
N LEU A 454 5.28 -22.86 -24.17
CA LEU A 454 6.11 -22.51 -25.32
C LEU A 454 5.34 -22.81 -26.63
N ALA A 455 5.20 -21.79 -27.48
CA ALA A 455 4.50 -21.89 -28.76
C ALA A 455 5.34 -21.33 -29.91
N ALA A 456 5.44 -22.08 -31.01
CA ALA A 456 5.88 -21.56 -32.29
C ALA A 456 4.66 -20.94 -32.98
N GLY A 457 4.73 -19.66 -33.34
CA GLY A 457 3.68 -18.97 -34.08
C GLY A 457 3.96 -18.94 -35.58
N ARG A 458 2.90 -18.73 -36.38
CA ARG A 458 2.95 -18.60 -37.85
C ARG A 458 3.59 -19.79 -38.58
N VAL A 459 3.34 -21.01 -38.10
CA VAL A 459 3.93 -22.22 -38.71
C VAL A 459 3.46 -22.45 -40.15
N ASP A 460 2.33 -21.84 -40.55
CA ASP A 460 1.82 -21.81 -41.92
C ASP A 460 2.75 -21.09 -42.92
N LEU A 461 3.74 -20.32 -42.45
CA LEU A 461 4.70 -19.59 -43.27
C LEU A 461 6.07 -20.28 -43.44
N GLY A 462 6.30 -21.46 -42.83
CA GLY A 462 7.56 -22.18 -43.01
C GLY A 462 7.95 -23.21 -41.94
N GLY A 463 7.12 -23.48 -40.94
CA GLY A 463 7.43 -24.42 -39.86
C GLY A 463 8.64 -24.01 -39.00
N LEU A 464 9.36 -24.99 -38.45
CA LEU A 464 10.55 -24.78 -37.61
C LEU A 464 11.85 -24.95 -38.42
N ARG A 465 12.78 -23.98 -38.30
CA ARG A 465 14.12 -24.06 -38.91
C ARG A 465 15.09 -24.93 -38.09
N VAL A 466 14.83 -25.10 -36.80
CA VAL A 466 15.61 -25.94 -35.87
C VAL A 466 14.87 -27.24 -35.57
N SER A 467 15.59 -28.26 -35.08
CA SER A 467 14.95 -29.54 -34.76
C SER A 467 14.01 -29.41 -33.55
N ARG A 468 12.87 -30.12 -33.59
CA ARG A 468 11.91 -30.12 -32.47
C ARG A 468 12.55 -30.57 -31.15
N SER A 469 13.45 -31.55 -31.22
CA SER A 469 14.16 -32.08 -30.04
C SER A 469 15.08 -31.05 -29.37
N GLU A 470 15.65 -30.10 -30.10
CA GLU A 470 16.44 -29.01 -29.51
C GLU A 470 15.54 -28.01 -28.77
N VAL A 471 14.38 -27.68 -29.35
CA VAL A 471 13.39 -26.79 -28.72
C VAL A 471 12.79 -27.43 -27.47
N GLU A 472 12.47 -28.73 -27.52
CA GLU A 472 11.98 -29.48 -26.35
C GLU A 472 13.04 -29.61 -25.25
N ARG A 473 14.32 -29.75 -25.61
CA ARG A 473 15.42 -29.70 -24.64
C ARG A 473 15.49 -28.34 -23.95
N PHE A 474 15.46 -27.25 -24.73
CA PHE A 474 15.43 -25.89 -24.18
C PHE A 474 14.23 -25.68 -23.25
N ALA A 475 13.05 -26.13 -23.67
CA ALA A 475 11.82 -26.05 -22.88
C ALA A 475 11.97 -26.77 -21.52
N LYS A 476 12.51 -28.00 -21.54
CA LYS A 476 12.73 -28.80 -20.33
C LYS A 476 13.77 -28.19 -19.39
N GLU A 477 14.87 -27.65 -19.91
CA GLU A 477 15.93 -27.01 -19.12
C GLU A 477 15.46 -25.73 -18.43
N ARG A 478 14.40 -25.08 -18.93
CA ARG A 478 13.86 -23.81 -18.44
C ARG A 478 12.48 -23.94 -17.78
N ASP A 479 12.05 -25.15 -17.47
CA ASP A 479 10.77 -25.44 -16.79
C ASP A 479 9.53 -24.91 -17.56
N PHE A 480 9.54 -25.03 -18.89
CA PHE A 480 8.32 -24.89 -19.69
C PHE A 480 7.50 -26.17 -19.59
N ARG A 481 6.20 -26.04 -19.34
CA ARG A 481 5.28 -27.16 -19.25
C ARG A 481 4.71 -27.55 -20.61
N ASN A 482 4.27 -28.80 -20.71
CA ASN A 482 3.69 -29.44 -21.89
C ASN A 482 4.66 -29.55 -23.08
N ARG A 483 4.14 -30.09 -24.19
CA ARG A 483 4.87 -30.14 -25.47
C ARG A 483 4.98 -28.74 -26.08
N LEU A 484 5.87 -28.60 -27.07
CA LEU A 484 5.85 -27.44 -27.97
C LEU A 484 4.51 -27.40 -28.74
N PHE A 485 3.88 -26.23 -28.80
CA PHE A 485 2.69 -25.97 -29.61
C PHE A 485 3.09 -25.30 -30.94
N GLU A 486 2.73 -25.89 -32.07
CA GLU A 486 3.07 -25.38 -33.40
C GLU A 486 1.86 -24.69 -34.03
N THR A 487 1.66 -23.43 -33.65
CA THR A 487 0.41 -22.70 -33.86
C THR A 487 0.36 -21.88 -35.14
N SER A 488 -0.81 -21.84 -35.76
CA SER A 488 -1.15 -20.88 -36.82
C SER A 488 -2.50 -20.27 -36.55
N ALA A 489 -2.52 -18.96 -36.31
CA ALA A 489 -3.76 -18.22 -36.09
C ALA A 489 -4.67 -18.21 -37.33
N LYS A 490 -4.08 -18.25 -38.54
CA LYS A 490 -4.77 -18.19 -39.82
C LYS A 490 -5.51 -19.49 -40.14
N THR A 491 -4.85 -20.63 -39.92
CA THR A 491 -5.43 -21.96 -40.20
C THR A 491 -6.11 -22.56 -38.97
N GLY A 492 -5.82 -22.05 -37.77
CA GLY A 492 -6.27 -22.58 -36.50
C GLY A 492 -5.47 -23.78 -35.98
N THR A 493 -4.37 -24.16 -36.64
CA THR A 493 -3.52 -25.31 -36.25
C THR A 493 -3.01 -25.16 -34.83
N ASP A 494 -3.11 -26.22 -34.02
CA ASP A 494 -2.68 -26.33 -32.60
C ASP A 494 -3.25 -25.25 -31.65
N CYS A 495 -4.17 -24.39 -32.13
CA CYS A 495 -4.70 -23.29 -31.33
C CYS A 495 -5.68 -23.78 -30.26
N GLU A 496 -6.47 -24.81 -30.55
CA GLU A 496 -7.41 -25.39 -29.57
C GLU A 496 -6.64 -26.17 -28.50
N GLU A 497 -5.60 -26.91 -28.87
CA GLU A 497 -4.70 -27.60 -27.95
C GLU A 497 -3.96 -26.62 -27.03
N LEU A 498 -3.46 -25.50 -27.58
CA LEU A 498 -2.86 -24.43 -26.78
C LEU A 498 -3.90 -23.81 -25.84
N LYS A 499 -5.12 -23.58 -26.30
CA LYS A 499 -6.25 -23.08 -25.51
C LYS A 499 -6.55 -24.00 -24.32
N GLN A 500 -6.64 -25.31 -24.54
CA GLN A 500 -6.81 -26.29 -23.46
C GLN A 500 -5.61 -26.31 -22.50
N ALA A 501 -4.38 -26.18 -23.02
CA ALA A 501 -3.18 -26.13 -22.19
C ALA A 501 -3.10 -24.87 -21.32
N ILE A 502 -3.55 -23.70 -21.83
CA ILE A 502 -3.68 -22.47 -21.04
C ILE A 502 -4.70 -22.69 -19.93
N LEU A 503 -5.88 -23.23 -20.24
CA LEU A 503 -6.94 -23.46 -19.27
C LEU A 503 -6.54 -24.43 -18.15
N ALA A 504 -5.87 -25.53 -18.51
CA ALA A 504 -5.36 -26.52 -17.57
C ALA A 504 -4.12 -26.03 -16.80
N GLY A 505 -3.36 -25.10 -17.38
CA GLY A 505 -2.18 -24.50 -16.75
C GLY A 505 -2.51 -23.40 -15.75
N ILE A 506 -3.73 -22.86 -15.75
CA ILE A 506 -4.15 -21.87 -14.76
C ILE A 506 -4.62 -22.58 -13.48
N ASP A 507 -4.02 -22.21 -12.37
CA ASP A 507 -4.42 -22.66 -11.03
C ASP A 507 -5.63 -21.86 -10.53
N TRP A 508 -6.82 -22.24 -11.01
CA TRP A 508 -8.09 -21.55 -10.70
C TRP A 508 -8.48 -21.60 -9.23
N GLU A 509 -8.00 -22.60 -8.48
CA GLU A 509 -8.29 -22.74 -7.06
C GLU A 509 -7.56 -21.67 -6.24
N ASN A 510 -6.36 -21.27 -6.68
CA ASN A 510 -5.52 -20.29 -5.99
C ASN A 510 -5.64 -18.85 -6.54
N ILE A 511 -6.46 -18.63 -7.58
CA ILE A 511 -6.82 -17.27 -8.03
C ILE A 511 -7.88 -16.68 -7.09
N VAL A 512 -7.77 -15.38 -6.82
CA VAL A 512 -8.68 -14.66 -5.94
C VAL A 512 -10.08 -14.58 -6.55
N TRP A 513 -11.10 -14.86 -5.75
CA TRP A 513 -12.50 -14.79 -6.18
C TRP A 513 -13.05 -13.40 -5.93
N ARG A 514 -13.80 -12.88 -6.90
CA ARG A 514 -14.44 -11.57 -6.85
C ARG A 514 -15.95 -11.73 -6.78
N SER A 515 -16.58 -10.98 -5.90
CA SER A 515 -18.04 -10.87 -5.82
C SER A 515 -18.43 -9.44 -6.12
N SER A 516 -19.23 -9.23 -7.17
CA SER A 516 -19.54 -7.90 -7.68
C SER A 516 -21.03 -7.72 -7.97
N PRO A 517 -21.62 -6.54 -7.70
CA PRO A 517 -22.99 -6.21 -8.10
C PRO A 517 -23.22 -6.40 -9.60
N LEU A 518 -24.42 -6.84 -9.96
CA LEU A 518 -24.80 -7.01 -11.38
C LEU A 518 -24.65 -5.69 -12.17
N LEU A 519 -24.98 -4.55 -11.56
CA LEU A 519 -24.79 -3.23 -12.15
C LEU A 519 -23.30 -2.97 -12.48
N PHE A 520 -22.38 -3.28 -11.56
CA PHE A 520 -20.95 -3.08 -11.77
C PHE A 520 -20.44 -3.93 -12.94
N LYS A 521 -20.93 -5.18 -13.04
CA LYS A 521 -20.64 -6.04 -14.19
C LYS A 521 -21.15 -5.44 -15.50
N ARG A 522 -22.40 -4.96 -15.56
CA ARG A 522 -22.96 -4.35 -16.78
C ARG A 522 -22.21 -3.10 -17.20
N LEU A 523 -21.85 -2.22 -16.25
CA LEU A 523 -21.01 -1.05 -16.51
C LEU A 523 -19.64 -1.45 -17.06
N LYS A 524 -18.99 -2.46 -16.44
CA LYS A 524 -17.72 -3.02 -16.91
C LYS A 524 -17.83 -3.49 -18.37
N GLU A 525 -18.86 -4.26 -18.70
CA GLU A 525 -19.10 -4.76 -20.06
C GLU A 525 -19.39 -3.62 -21.06
N GLY A 526 -20.16 -2.61 -20.64
CA GLY A 526 -20.43 -1.43 -21.46
C GLY A 526 -19.16 -0.65 -21.81
N ILE A 527 -18.25 -0.47 -20.84
CA ILE A 527 -16.96 0.20 -21.03
C ILE A 527 -16.07 -0.60 -22.00
N VAL A 528 -15.98 -1.92 -21.81
CA VAL A 528 -15.18 -2.79 -22.70
C VAL A 528 -15.72 -2.75 -24.13
N ARG A 529 -17.05 -2.75 -24.33
CA ARG A 529 -17.64 -2.60 -25.67
C ARG A 529 -17.30 -1.26 -26.32
N LEU A 530 -17.31 -0.15 -25.56
CA LEU A 530 -16.91 1.15 -26.11
C LEU A 530 -15.45 1.14 -26.57
N LYS A 531 -14.56 0.47 -25.83
CA LYS A 531 -13.16 0.24 -26.24
C LYS A 531 -13.09 -0.54 -27.56
N ASP A 532 -13.87 -1.61 -27.70
CA ASP A 532 -13.92 -2.45 -28.90
C ASP A 532 -14.50 -1.71 -30.12
N GLU A 533 -15.36 -0.71 -29.89
CA GLU A 533 -15.90 0.22 -30.90
C GLU A 533 -14.91 1.34 -31.28
N ALA A 534 -13.63 1.16 -30.98
CA ALA A 534 -12.54 2.09 -31.25
C ALA A 534 -12.67 3.47 -30.59
N ARG A 535 -13.46 3.60 -29.50
CA ARG A 535 -13.41 4.80 -28.66
C ARG A 535 -12.10 4.82 -27.89
N VAL A 536 -11.37 5.92 -28.02
CA VAL A 536 -10.03 6.07 -27.44
C VAL A 536 -10.08 6.78 -26.11
N LEU A 537 -10.59 8.01 -26.12
CA LEU A 537 -10.58 8.93 -24.99
C LEU A 537 -11.98 9.52 -24.85
N MET A 538 -12.56 9.47 -23.65
CA MET A 538 -13.89 10.02 -23.37
C MET A 538 -13.86 10.80 -22.07
N ARG A 539 -14.55 11.94 -22.01
CA ARG A 539 -14.76 12.60 -20.71
C ARG A 539 -15.67 11.75 -19.85
N PHE A 540 -15.54 11.85 -18.55
CA PHE A 540 -16.35 11.10 -17.60
C PHE A 540 -17.86 11.30 -17.85
N ASN A 541 -18.30 12.53 -18.14
CA ASN A 541 -19.70 12.82 -18.46
C ASN A 541 -20.15 12.18 -19.78
N GLU A 542 -19.30 12.20 -20.82
CA GLU A 542 -19.61 11.57 -22.11
C GLU A 542 -19.71 10.05 -21.97
N LEU A 543 -18.78 9.45 -21.20
CA LEU A 543 -18.80 8.03 -20.88
C LEU A 543 -20.08 7.67 -20.13
N ARG A 544 -20.46 8.46 -19.12
CA ARG A 544 -21.70 8.27 -18.37
C ARG A 544 -22.92 8.32 -19.27
N ASP A 545 -23.02 9.34 -20.12
CA ASP A 545 -24.20 9.55 -20.96
C ASP A 545 -24.30 8.45 -22.04
N ALA A 546 -23.16 8.01 -22.60
CA ALA A 546 -23.09 6.86 -23.51
C ALA A 546 -23.55 5.56 -22.85
N LEU A 547 -23.12 5.30 -21.60
CA LEU A 547 -23.51 4.11 -20.85
C LEU A 547 -24.98 4.15 -20.43
N ARG A 548 -25.50 5.32 -20.02
CA ARG A 548 -26.94 5.49 -19.71
C ARG A 548 -27.79 5.20 -20.92
N LEU A 549 -27.44 5.75 -22.09
CA LEU A 549 -28.16 5.49 -23.33
C LEU A 549 -28.15 4.00 -23.70
N ARG A 550 -27.01 3.33 -23.51
CA ARG A 550 -26.85 1.91 -23.83
C ARG A 550 -27.61 1.00 -22.87
N LEU A 551 -27.55 1.27 -21.57
CA LEU A 551 -28.20 0.44 -20.53
C LEU A 551 -29.71 0.72 -20.42
N ALA A 552 -30.19 1.89 -20.84
CA ALA A 552 -31.63 2.21 -20.88
C ALA A 552 -32.44 1.29 -21.81
N GLY A 553 -31.80 0.65 -22.79
CA GLY A 553 -32.44 -0.35 -23.65
C GLY A 553 -32.69 -1.70 -22.99
N GLU A 554 -32.18 -1.93 -21.77
CA GLU A 554 -32.17 -3.24 -21.09
C GLU A 554 -33.08 -3.31 -19.83
N GLY A 555 -33.83 -2.25 -19.49
CA GLY A 555 -34.81 -2.22 -18.38
C GLY A 555 -34.69 -1.00 -17.43
N GLU A 556 -35.27 -1.08 -16.22
CA GLU A 556 -35.20 -0.03 -15.16
C GLU A 556 -33.75 0.22 -14.65
N ASP A 557 -32.80 -0.63 -15.02
CA ASP A 557 -31.39 -0.62 -14.59
C ASP A 557 -30.49 0.42 -15.32
N GLY A 558 -31.06 1.26 -16.18
CA GLY A 558 -30.32 2.35 -16.87
C GLY A 558 -29.92 3.51 -15.94
N VAL A 559 -30.41 3.51 -14.70
CA VAL A 559 -30.16 4.58 -13.72
C VAL A 559 -29.06 4.15 -12.76
N PHE A 560 -27.88 4.74 -12.93
CA PHE A 560 -26.74 4.60 -12.00
C PHE A 560 -26.18 5.97 -11.61
N LYS A 561 -25.56 6.02 -10.42
CA LYS A 561 -24.92 7.21 -9.83
C LYS A 561 -23.50 7.38 -10.36
N ASP A 562 -23.03 8.62 -10.38
CA ASP A 562 -21.67 8.93 -10.86
C ASP A 562 -20.59 8.25 -9.99
N GLU A 563 -20.84 8.07 -8.69
CA GLU A 563 -19.93 7.35 -7.79
C GLU A 563 -19.77 5.87 -8.16
N GLU A 564 -20.84 5.21 -8.61
CA GLU A 564 -20.83 3.81 -9.04
C GLU A 564 -20.01 3.64 -10.32
N LEU A 565 -20.20 4.52 -11.31
CA LEU A 565 -19.37 4.52 -12.51
C LEU A 565 -17.89 4.78 -12.19
N LYS A 566 -17.58 5.75 -11.31
CA LYS A 566 -16.19 5.99 -10.86
C LYS A 566 -15.59 4.78 -10.14
N ALA A 567 -16.40 4.00 -9.42
CA ALA A 567 -15.94 2.76 -8.80
C ALA A 567 -15.57 1.73 -9.86
N VAL A 568 -16.43 1.51 -10.86
CA VAL A 568 -16.17 0.57 -11.96
C VAL A 568 -14.98 0.99 -12.81
N VAL A 569 -14.83 2.28 -13.13
CA VAL A 569 -13.64 2.79 -13.83
C VAL A 569 -12.38 2.51 -13.02
N GLY A 570 -12.39 2.74 -11.70
CA GLY A 570 -11.28 2.40 -10.81
C GLY A 570 -10.96 0.89 -10.77
N LEU A 571 -11.99 0.03 -10.77
CA LEU A 571 -11.81 -1.43 -10.83
C LEU A 571 -11.17 -1.89 -12.15
N LEU A 572 -11.51 -1.24 -13.27
CA LEU A 572 -10.89 -1.50 -14.58
C LEU A 572 -9.50 -0.87 -14.72
N ALA A 573 -9.22 0.20 -13.97
CA ALA A 573 -7.93 0.86 -13.97
C ALA A 573 -6.82 0.05 -13.31
N GLY A 574 -7.14 -0.69 -12.23
CA GLY A 574 -6.16 -1.57 -11.56
C GLY A 574 -5.49 -2.57 -12.51
N PRO A 575 -6.24 -3.38 -13.28
CA PRO A 575 -5.68 -4.27 -14.30
C PRO A 575 -5.08 -3.54 -15.51
N GLY A 576 -5.24 -2.23 -15.63
CA GLY A 576 -4.74 -1.42 -16.75
C GLY A 576 -5.60 -1.49 -18.02
N VAL A 577 -6.88 -1.86 -17.90
CA VAL A 577 -7.81 -1.97 -19.05
C VAL A 577 -8.24 -0.59 -19.55
N VAL A 578 -8.48 0.34 -18.62
CA VAL A 578 -8.77 1.77 -18.87
C VAL A 578 -7.93 2.61 -17.91
N TRP A 579 -7.56 3.85 -18.26
CA TRP A 579 -6.87 4.75 -17.35
C TRP A 579 -7.68 6.03 -17.13
N GLU A 580 -7.91 6.38 -15.87
CA GLU A 580 -8.41 7.71 -15.51
C GLU A 580 -7.22 8.68 -15.51
N LEU A 581 -7.29 9.73 -16.33
CA LEU A 581 -6.26 10.75 -16.35
C LEU A 581 -6.42 11.65 -15.13
N GLU A 582 -5.31 12.13 -14.57
CA GLU A 582 -5.33 13.01 -13.39
C GLU A 582 -5.88 14.43 -13.69
N PHE A 583 -6.30 14.68 -14.93
CA PHE A 583 -6.78 15.95 -15.41
C PHE A 583 -7.91 15.80 -16.44
N GLY A 584 -8.71 16.85 -16.59
CA GLY A 584 -9.77 17.00 -17.58
C GLY A 584 -10.95 16.04 -17.40
N SER A 585 -10.98 15.27 -16.31
CA SER A 585 -11.94 14.18 -16.08
C SER A 585 -11.98 13.19 -17.25
N TRP A 586 -10.82 12.89 -17.84
CA TRP A 586 -10.70 12.01 -18.99
C TRP A 586 -10.56 10.54 -18.57
N VAL A 587 -11.22 9.65 -19.29
CA VAL A 587 -11.04 8.20 -19.21
C VAL A 587 -10.48 7.72 -20.53
N LEU A 588 -9.23 7.27 -20.51
CA LEU A 588 -8.54 6.65 -21.64
C LEU A 588 -8.93 5.16 -21.69
N LEU A 589 -9.75 4.81 -22.67
CA LEU A 589 -10.22 3.43 -22.88
C LEU A 589 -9.15 2.56 -23.56
N GLN A 590 -8.20 3.19 -24.26
CA GLN A 590 -7.08 2.52 -24.95
C GLN A 590 -5.72 2.95 -24.37
N PRO A 591 -5.37 2.55 -23.13
CA PRO A 591 -4.10 2.90 -22.48
C PRO A 591 -2.87 2.41 -23.25
N GLU A 592 -3.02 1.41 -24.11
CA GLU A 592 -2.00 0.96 -25.06
C GLU A 592 -1.40 2.08 -25.94
N ARG A 593 -2.13 3.18 -26.17
CA ARG A 593 -1.62 4.33 -26.93
C ARG A 593 -0.53 5.11 -26.21
N ILE A 594 -0.54 5.13 -24.88
CA ILE A 594 0.57 5.73 -24.10
C ILE A 594 1.87 5.00 -24.39
N ASN A 595 1.80 3.68 -24.59
CA ASN A 595 2.96 2.86 -24.95
C ASN A 595 3.49 3.19 -26.35
N ALA A 596 2.58 3.41 -27.31
CA ALA A 596 2.95 3.81 -28.67
C ALA A 596 3.67 5.15 -28.69
N TYR A 597 3.17 6.16 -27.96
CA TYR A 597 3.81 7.46 -27.89
C TYR A 597 5.12 7.44 -27.08
N ALA A 598 5.20 6.68 -25.99
CA ALA A 598 6.45 6.49 -25.25
C ALA A 598 7.54 5.87 -26.14
N GLN A 599 7.17 4.93 -27.02
CA GLN A 599 8.10 4.41 -28.00
C GLN A 599 8.48 5.44 -29.06
N ALA A 600 7.56 6.28 -29.53
CA ALA A 600 7.88 7.36 -30.45
C ALA A 600 8.90 8.34 -29.83
N VAL A 601 8.81 8.61 -28.52
CA VAL A 601 9.84 9.36 -27.76
C VAL A 601 11.18 8.64 -27.81
N ILE A 602 11.22 7.34 -27.54
CA ILE A 602 12.46 6.54 -27.57
C ILE A 602 13.07 6.50 -28.97
N GLN A 603 12.26 6.30 -30.02
CA GLN A 603 12.72 6.33 -31.42
C GLN A 603 13.34 7.70 -31.73
N THR A 604 12.68 8.78 -31.30
CA THR A 604 13.16 10.15 -31.48
C THR A 604 14.50 10.39 -30.78
N LEU A 605 14.66 9.94 -29.53
CA LEU A 605 15.93 9.98 -28.80
C LEU A 605 17.04 9.25 -29.54
N ARG A 606 16.72 8.14 -30.20
CA ARG A 606 17.71 7.28 -30.86
C ARG A 606 18.27 7.82 -32.16
N ALA A 607 17.51 8.65 -32.85
CA ALA A 607 17.98 9.32 -34.06
C ALA A 607 18.66 10.66 -33.79
N ASP A 608 18.76 11.10 -32.53
CA ASP A 608 19.60 12.24 -32.21
C ASP A 608 21.08 11.87 -32.46
N GLU A 609 21.66 12.47 -33.49
CA GLU A 609 23.06 12.28 -33.88
C GLU A 609 24.06 12.70 -32.79
N HIS A 610 23.63 13.55 -31.87
CA HIS A 610 24.49 14.04 -30.79
C HIS A 610 24.39 13.19 -29.52
N GLU A 611 23.59 12.12 -29.54
CA GLU A 611 23.50 11.13 -28.47
C GLU A 611 23.22 11.70 -27.07
N ARG A 612 22.49 12.81 -27.01
CA ARG A 612 22.34 13.60 -25.78
C ARG A 612 21.44 12.96 -24.74
N GLY A 613 20.72 11.89 -25.10
CA GLY A 613 19.76 11.22 -24.21
C GLY A 613 18.66 12.16 -23.70
N CYS A 614 18.39 13.28 -24.38
CA CYS A 614 17.42 14.28 -23.97
C CYS A 614 16.60 14.81 -25.14
N LEU A 615 15.38 15.30 -24.86
CA LEU A 615 14.51 15.98 -25.82
C LEU A 615 13.94 17.27 -25.22
N PRO A 616 13.70 18.32 -26.03
CA PRO A 616 12.88 19.44 -25.59
C PRO A 616 11.48 18.96 -25.18
N GLU A 617 10.98 19.41 -24.02
CA GLU A 617 9.65 19.05 -23.50
C GLU A 617 8.55 19.40 -24.51
N GLU A 618 8.65 20.58 -25.14
CA GLU A 618 7.72 21.04 -26.17
C GLU A 618 7.62 20.09 -27.38
N ARG A 619 8.75 19.54 -27.83
CA ARG A 619 8.78 18.59 -28.95
C ARG A 619 7.94 17.35 -28.64
N VAL A 620 7.96 16.90 -27.39
CA VAL A 620 7.14 15.77 -26.93
C VAL A 620 5.66 16.17 -26.88
N LEU A 621 5.33 17.34 -26.32
CA LEU A 621 3.95 17.79 -26.15
C LEU A 621 3.25 18.20 -27.46
N ASN A 622 4.00 18.66 -28.45
CA ASN A 622 3.50 18.97 -29.80
C ASN A 622 3.37 17.73 -30.70
N GLY A 623 3.87 16.57 -30.25
CA GLY A 623 3.87 15.35 -31.05
C GLY A 623 4.87 15.38 -32.21
N ASP A 624 5.93 16.20 -32.13
CA ASP A 624 7.01 16.28 -33.11
C ASP A 624 7.99 15.10 -32.97
N LEU A 625 7.40 13.90 -32.99
CA LEU A 625 8.02 12.62 -32.69
C LEU A 625 8.07 11.75 -33.94
N MET A 626 9.11 10.93 -34.03
CA MET A 626 9.16 9.85 -35.01
C MET A 626 8.17 8.76 -34.60
N TYR A 627 6.99 8.79 -35.19
CA TYR A 627 5.90 7.86 -34.89
C TYR A 627 5.87 6.72 -35.92
N HIS A 628 6.59 5.64 -35.63
CA HIS A 628 6.50 4.38 -36.39
C HIS A 628 5.82 3.32 -35.52
N SER A 629 4.48 3.30 -35.59
CA SER A 629 3.62 2.36 -34.86
C SER A 629 2.54 1.80 -35.78
N SER A 630 2.08 0.57 -35.50
CA SER A 630 0.93 -0.07 -36.15
C SER A 630 -0.39 0.47 -35.60
N ILE A 631 -0.36 1.14 -34.45
CA ILE A 631 -1.50 1.86 -33.89
C ILE A 631 -1.61 3.20 -34.62
N GLU A 632 -2.77 3.46 -35.23
CA GLU A 632 -3.04 4.73 -35.93
C GLU A 632 -2.80 5.94 -35.02
N ARG A 633 -2.11 6.94 -35.54
CA ARG A 633 -1.83 8.20 -34.83
C ARG A 633 -3.14 8.97 -34.62
N LEU A 634 -3.32 9.53 -33.43
CA LEU A 634 -4.54 10.27 -33.11
C LEU A 634 -4.57 11.64 -33.83
N PRO A 635 -5.78 12.20 -34.04
CA PRO A 635 -5.91 13.61 -34.39
C PRO A 635 -5.26 14.51 -33.33
N ALA A 636 -4.70 15.65 -33.75
CA ALA A 636 -3.92 16.54 -32.88
C ALA A 636 -4.63 16.95 -31.58
N GLU A 637 -5.96 17.11 -31.61
CA GLU A 637 -6.76 17.50 -30.44
C GLU A 637 -6.77 16.40 -29.35
N GLU A 638 -6.93 15.13 -29.73
CA GLU A 638 -6.90 14.00 -28.81
C GLU A 638 -5.46 13.59 -28.46
N GLU A 639 -4.56 13.64 -29.45
CA GLU A 639 -3.14 13.32 -29.31
C GLU A 639 -2.50 14.11 -28.18
N ARG A 640 -2.79 15.42 -28.10
CA ARG A 640 -2.23 16.31 -27.07
C ARG A 640 -2.51 15.81 -25.64
N PHE A 641 -3.71 15.30 -25.36
CA PHE A 641 -4.05 14.81 -24.01
C PHE A 641 -3.36 13.48 -23.71
N VAL A 642 -3.22 12.60 -24.69
CA VAL A 642 -2.49 11.34 -24.53
C VAL A 642 -0.99 11.58 -24.35
N LEU A 643 -0.40 12.51 -25.10
CA LEU A 643 0.99 12.93 -24.93
C LEU A 643 1.23 13.54 -23.54
N LEU A 644 0.31 14.37 -23.05
CA LEU A 644 0.40 14.93 -21.71
C LEU A 644 0.29 13.86 -20.61
N ALA A 645 -0.63 12.91 -20.75
CA ALA A 645 -0.76 11.78 -19.83
C ALA A 645 0.48 10.88 -19.84
N MET A 646 1.03 10.59 -21.02
CA MET A 646 2.29 9.87 -21.18
C MET A 646 3.44 10.63 -20.50
N HIS A 647 3.57 11.93 -20.77
CA HIS A 647 4.59 12.78 -20.18
C HIS A 647 4.51 12.79 -18.65
N GLN A 648 3.31 13.01 -18.12
CA GLN A 648 3.04 12.94 -16.68
C GLN A 648 3.44 11.57 -16.10
N THR A 649 3.12 10.49 -16.78
CA THR A 649 3.45 9.12 -16.34
C THR A 649 4.97 8.89 -16.29
N LEU A 650 5.72 9.37 -17.29
CA LEU A 650 7.19 9.24 -17.32
C LEU A 650 7.86 10.01 -16.17
N VAL A 651 7.40 11.24 -15.92
CA VAL A 651 7.91 12.11 -14.85
C VAL A 651 7.54 11.55 -13.47
N GLY A 652 6.27 11.24 -13.23
CA GLY A 652 5.80 10.74 -11.93
C GLY A 652 6.42 9.40 -11.53
N ARG A 653 6.87 8.60 -12.50
CA ARG A 653 7.61 7.35 -12.26
C ARG A 653 9.11 7.55 -12.06
N GLY A 654 9.64 8.75 -12.32
CA GLY A 654 11.06 9.05 -12.30
C GLY A 654 11.84 8.35 -13.41
N LEU A 655 11.24 8.23 -14.60
CA LEU A 655 11.91 7.67 -15.79
C LEU A 655 12.70 8.73 -16.58
N CYS A 656 12.36 10.00 -16.40
CA CYS A 656 13.09 11.14 -16.94
C CYS A 656 13.17 12.28 -15.91
N LEU A 657 14.15 13.16 -16.11
CA LEU A 657 14.31 14.43 -15.40
C LEU A 657 13.75 15.58 -16.23
N ARG A 658 13.18 16.57 -15.55
CA ARG A 658 12.83 17.87 -16.14
C ARG A 658 13.87 18.89 -15.73
N GLU A 659 14.69 19.35 -16.68
CA GLU A 659 15.71 20.36 -16.43
C GLU A 659 15.35 21.67 -17.13
N HIS A 660 15.21 22.75 -16.37
CA HIS A 660 14.91 24.07 -16.92
C HIS A 660 16.19 24.77 -17.38
N THR A 661 16.31 24.98 -18.69
CA THR A 661 17.44 25.71 -19.31
C THR A 661 16.98 27.08 -19.82
N THR A 662 17.93 27.92 -20.23
CA THR A 662 17.61 29.21 -20.88
C THR A 662 16.89 29.06 -22.23
N ALA A 663 17.02 27.90 -22.88
CA ALA A 663 16.37 27.59 -24.14
C ALA A 663 15.01 26.87 -23.98
N GLY A 664 14.58 26.61 -22.74
CA GLY A 664 13.36 25.87 -22.41
C GLY A 664 13.62 24.65 -21.53
N THR A 665 12.58 23.87 -21.24
CA THR A 665 12.69 22.65 -20.45
C THR A 665 13.17 21.47 -21.30
N LEU A 666 14.19 20.77 -20.82
CA LEU A 666 14.67 19.52 -21.40
C LEU A 666 14.19 18.33 -20.57
N LEU A 667 13.77 17.28 -21.25
CA LEU A 667 13.50 15.96 -20.69
C LEU A 667 14.73 15.09 -20.88
N ILE A 668 15.39 14.72 -19.79
CA ILE A 668 16.61 13.92 -19.81
C ILE A 668 16.27 12.50 -19.40
N PHE A 669 16.68 11.51 -20.21
CA PHE A 669 16.42 10.09 -19.99
C PHE A 669 17.74 9.37 -19.66
N PRO A 670 18.05 9.13 -18.37
CA PRO A 670 19.36 8.62 -17.96
C PRO A 670 19.77 7.31 -18.63
N SER A 671 18.84 6.40 -18.82
CA SER A 671 19.10 5.09 -19.46
C SER A 671 19.36 5.17 -20.97
N TYR A 672 19.10 6.31 -21.61
CA TYR A 672 19.29 6.52 -23.05
C TYR A 672 20.48 7.42 -23.39
N TYR A 673 21.24 7.86 -22.40
CA TYR A 673 22.54 8.46 -22.61
C TYR A 673 23.48 7.44 -23.27
N ARG A 674 24.09 7.77 -24.41
CA ARG A 674 25.03 6.84 -25.08
C ARG A 674 26.49 7.19 -24.88
N ARG A 675 26.80 8.42 -24.47
CA ARG A 675 28.17 8.84 -24.17
C ARG A 675 28.76 7.99 -23.05
N GLU A 676 29.79 7.23 -23.37
CA GLU A 676 30.53 6.45 -22.37
C GLU A 676 31.40 7.34 -21.50
N ARG A 677 31.55 6.94 -20.24
CA ARG A 677 32.43 7.63 -19.31
C ARG A 677 33.89 7.32 -19.65
N PRO A 678 34.75 8.32 -19.90
CA PRO A 678 36.15 8.08 -20.19
C PRO A 678 36.85 7.43 -18.98
N GLU A 679 37.86 6.60 -19.24
CA GLU A 679 38.74 6.07 -18.21
C GLU A 679 39.60 7.21 -17.63
N LEU A 680 39.14 7.80 -16.53
CA LEU A 680 39.85 8.87 -15.85
C LEU A 680 40.98 8.31 -14.98
N VAL A 681 42.20 8.82 -15.18
CA VAL A 681 43.33 8.60 -14.27
C VAL A 681 42.98 9.22 -12.92
N GLY A 682 42.93 8.42 -11.85
CA GLY A 682 42.53 8.87 -10.51
C GLY A 682 41.05 8.70 -10.17
N HIS A 683 40.33 7.79 -10.85
CA HIS A 683 38.95 7.46 -10.52
C HIS A 683 38.75 7.16 -9.02
N PRO A 684 37.71 7.71 -8.36
CA PRO A 684 37.49 7.50 -6.94
C PRO A 684 37.32 6.02 -6.57
N ALA A 685 37.75 5.61 -5.38
CA ALA A 685 37.72 4.21 -5.01
C ALA A 685 36.28 3.68 -4.87
N VAL A 686 36.03 2.48 -5.41
CA VAL A 686 34.78 1.75 -5.18
C VAL A 686 34.79 1.22 -3.75
N LEU A 687 33.80 1.59 -2.96
CA LEU A 687 33.70 1.16 -1.56
C LEU A 687 32.70 0.00 -1.40
N VAL A 688 31.63 0.02 -2.19
CA VAL A 688 30.56 -0.98 -2.18
C VAL A 688 30.13 -1.26 -3.61
N SER A 689 29.86 -2.53 -3.90
CA SER A 689 29.23 -2.98 -5.14
C SER A 689 27.98 -3.81 -4.80
N TYR A 690 26.95 -3.70 -5.61
CA TYR A 690 25.71 -4.47 -5.46
C TYR A 690 25.53 -5.40 -6.64
N ARG A 691 25.18 -6.66 -6.39
CA ARG A 691 24.67 -7.57 -7.42
C ARG A 691 23.19 -7.76 -7.24
N PHE A 692 22.44 -7.76 -8.32
CA PHE A 692 20.99 -7.89 -8.29
C PHE A 692 20.43 -8.33 -9.64
N ASN A 693 19.19 -8.79 -9.60
CA ASN A 693 18.40 -9.12 -10.78
C ASN A 693 17.24 -8.12 -10.95
N GLY A 694 17.01 -7.66 -12.19
CA GLY A 694 15.89 -6.78 -12.50
C GLY A 694 16.04 -6.03 -13.83
N PHE A 695 15.17 -5.03 -14.05
CA PHE A 695 15.20 -4.16 -15.23
C PHE A 695 16.25 -3.05 -15.07
N LEU A 696 17.48 -3.35 -15.49
CA LEU A 696 18.65 -2.50 -15.26
C LEU A 696 18.46 -1.03 -15.67
N ASP A 697 17.79 -0.80 -16.81
CA ASP A 697 17.53 0.54 -17.34
C ASP A 697 16.57 1.35 -16.44
N ASP A 698 15.50 0.74 -15.95
CA ASP A 698 14.53 1.37 -15.04
C ASP A 698 15.15 1.62 -13.67
N ILE A 699 15.86 0.63 -13.13
CA ILE A 699 16.52 0.72 -11.83
C ILE A 699 17.53 1.87 -11.83
N TYR A 700 18.34 1.97 -12.89
CA TYR A 700 19.31 3.03 -13.07
C TYR A 700 18.64 4.40 -13.24
N ALA A 701 17.65 4.52 -14.13
CA ALA A 701 16.96 5.78 -14.38
C ALA A 701 16.30 6.33 -13.11
N THR A 702 15.52 5.49 -12.42
CA THR A 702 14.82 5.87 -11.20
C THR A 702 15.76 6.21 -10.04
N LEU A 703 16.92 5.52 -9.94
CA LEU A 703 17.93 5.84 -8.94
C LEU A 703 18.54 7.23 -9.19
N VAL A 704 18.99 7.47 -10.43
CA VAL A 704 19.60 8.75 -10.82
C VAL A 704 18.64 9.90 -10.65
N VAL A 705 17.38 9.72 -11.08
CA VAL A 705 16.33 10.74 -10.95
C VAL A 705 16.08 11.08 -9.49
N ARG A 706 15.92 10.06 -8.62
CA ARG A 706 15.69 10.29 -7.20
C ARG A 706 16.88 10.97 -6.52
N LEU A 707 18.11 10.57 -6.84
CA LEU A 707 19.32 11.22 -6.34
C LEU A 707 19.41 12.69 -6.79
N HIS A 708 19.04 13.00 -8.03
CA HIS A 708 19.03 14.37 -8.55
C HIS A 708 18.10 15.30 -7.76
N HIS A 709 16.96 14.79 -7.27
CA HIS A 709 16.03 15.56 -6.45
C HIS A 709 16.37 15.59 -4.95
N THR A 710 17.54 15.09 -4.53
CA THR A 710 17.99 15.22 -3.14
C THR A 710 18.84 16.47 -2.94
N GLU A 711 18.58 17.23 -1.87
CA GLU A 711 19.34 18.45 -1.55
C GLU A 711 20.78 18.17 -1.03
N SER A 712 21.13 16.90 -0.80
CA SER A 712 22.43 16.52 -0.24
C SER A 712 23.53 16.32 -1.29
N PHE A 713 23.14 16.17 -2.56
CA PHE A 713 24.06 15.84 -3.64
C PHE A 713 23.78 16.73 -4.85
N ASP A 714 24.77 17.53 -5.25
CA ASP A 714 24.71 18.31 -6.48
C ASP A 714 24.99 17.40 -7.67
N HIS A 715 24.25 17.57 -8.77
CA HIS A 715 24.50 16.83 -10.01
C HIS A 715 25.78 17.33 -10.68
N ASP A 716 26.54 16.44 -11.34
CA ASP A 716 27.75 16.82 -12.07
C ASP A 716 27.69 16.37 -13.53
N GLN A 717 27.86 15.07 -13.79
CA GLN A 717 27.88 14.53 -15.15
C GLN A 717 27.10 13.23 -15.24
N LEU A 718 26.41 13.07 -16.37
CA LEU A 718 25.64 11.88 -16.69
C LEU A 718 26.26 11.16 -17.89
N TRP A 719 26.30 9.84 -17.81
CA TRP A 719 26.93 8.97 -18.79
C TRP A 719 26.05 7.74 -19.03
N ARG A 720 26.41 6.96 -20.05
CA ARG A 720 25.84 5.64 -20.26
C ARG A 720 26.09 4.75 -19.03
N TYR A 721 25.03 4.49 -18.26
CA TYR A 721 25.06 3.68 -17.05
C TYR A 721 26.03 4.16 -15.95
N ALA A 722 26.37 5.45 -15.92
CA ALA A 722 27.11 6.03 -14.80
C ALA A 722 26.66 7.47 -14.54
N ALA A 723 26.58 7.85 -13.27
CA ALA A 723 26.19 9.20 -12.86
C ALA A 723 27.15 9.69 -11.77
N ASP A 724 27.73 10.87 -12.03
CA ASP A 724 28.61 11.60 -11.15
C ASP A 724 27.82 12.69 -10.40
N PHE A 725 28.06 12.80 -9.10
CA PHE A 725 27.49 13.78 -8.19
C PHE A 725 28.61 14.43 -7.39
N LYS A 726 28.28 15.56 -6.77
CA LYS A 726 29.14 16.30 -5.85
C LYS A 726 28.47 16.44 -4.49
N THR A 727 29.24 16.34 -3.42
CA THR A 727 28.79 16.78 -2.09
C THR A 727 28.61 18.30 -2.09
N LEU A 728 27.96 18.84 -1.06
CA LEU A 728 27.91 20.29 -0.80
C LEU A 728 29.29 20.95 -0.68
N THR A 729 30.32 20.16 -0.38
CA THR A 729 31.73 20.60 -0.32
C THR A 729 32.46 20.47 -1.66
N GLY A 730 31.74 20.11 -2.74
CA GLY A 730 32.26 19.98 -4.10
C GLY A 730 33.06 18.70 -4.36
N LYS A 731 32.98 17.68 -3.48
CA LYS A 731 33.73 16.42 -3.62
C LYS A 731 32.94 15.40 -4.43
N GLN A 732 33.64 14.67 -5.31
CA GLN A 732 32.99 13.78 -6.27
C GLN A 732 32.61 12.42 -5.65
N LEU A 733 31.41 11.95 -5.98
CA LEU A 733 30.92 10.61 -5.68
C LEU A 733 29.96 10.16 -6.78
N GLY A 734 29.64 8.88 -6.85
CA GLY A 734 28.67 8.46 -7.86
C GLY A 734 28.46 6.96 -7.94
N VAL A 735 27.77 6.59 -9.00
CA VAL A 735 27.40 5.20 -9.29
C VAL A 735 27.78 4.82 -10.72
N LYS A 736 28.11 3.54 -10.91
CA LYS A 736 28.36 2.93 -12.22
C LYS A 736 27.68 1.57 -12.28
N LEU A 737 26.88 1.34 -13.30
CA LEU A 737 26.17 0.09 -13.54
C LEU A 737 26.84 -0.67 -14.68
N THR A 738 27.15 -1.94 -14.45
CA THR A 738 27.65 -2.87 -15.45
C THR A 738 26.68 -4.03 -15.63
N ARG A 739 26.51 -4.49 -16.87
CA ARG A 739 25.72 -5.67 -17.20
C ARG A 739 26.61 -6.90 -17.11
N ARG A 740 26.21 -7.90 -16.32
CA ARG A 740 26.91 -9.19 -16.18
C ARG A 740 26.26 -10.29 -17.03
N ALA A 741 26.91 -11.45 -17.05
CA ALA A 741 26.37 -12.68 -17.63
C ALA A 741 24.97 -12.98 -17.05
N GLU A 742 24.12 -13.63 -17.84
CA GLU A 742 22.72 -13.93 -17.47
C GLU A 742 21.86 -12.68 -17.19
N GLY A 743 22.36 -11.49 -17.55
CA GLY A 743 21.71 -10.19 -17.40
C GLY A 743 21.47 -9.72 -15.96
N ALA A 744 22.26 -10.24 -15.01
CA ALA A 744 22.40 -9.63 -13.70
C ALA A 744 23.07 -8.25 -13.82
N GLY A 745 22.72 -7.33 -12.92
CA GLY A 745 23.35 -6.03 -12.80
C GLY A 745 24.42 -6.03 -11.72
N GLU A 746 25.51 -5.32 -11.94
CA GLU A 746 26.43 -4.92 -10.89
C GLU A 746 26.51 -3.39 -10.80
N LEU A 747 26.10 -2.83 -9.66
CA LEU A 747 26.15 -1.39 -9.41
C LEU A 747 27.29 -1.09 -8.43
N GLU A 748 28.31 -0.38 -8.91
CA GLU A 748 29.44 0.10 -8.14
C GLU A 748 29.17 1.49 -7.59
N VAL A 749 29.51 1.72 -6.33
CA VAL A 749 29.40 3.01 -5.63
C VAL A 749 30.79 3.50 -5.26
N TYR A 750 31.17 4.68 -5.76
CA TYR A 750 32.50 5.25 -5.61
C TYR A 750 32.49 6.62 -4.93
N PHE A 751 33.58 6.94 -4.23
CA PHE A 751 33.72 8.16 -3.45
C PHE A 751 35.13 8.74 -3.51
N ASP A 752 35.23 10.06 -3.58
CA ASP A 752 36.47 10.77 -3.27
C ASP A 752 36.90 10.40 -1.82
N PRO A 753 38.18 10.02 -1.60
CA PRO A 753 38.70 9.68 -0.28
C PRO A 753 38.39 10.73 0.78
N ALA A 754 38.39 12.02 0.43
CA ALA A 754 38.18 13.16 1.32
C ALA A 754 36.74 13.31 1.84
N ILE A 755 35.77 12.58 1.29
CA ILE A 755 34.37 12.66 1.75
C ILE A 755 34.24 12.07 3.17
N PRO A 756 33.58 12.77 4.11
CA PRO A 756 33.33 12.27 5.45
C PRO A 756 32.56 10.94 5.47
N MET A 757 32.86 10.07 6.44
CA MET A 757 32.23 8.74 6.53
C MET A 757 30.71 8.80 6.61
N GLY A 758 30.16 9.75 7.37
CA GLY A 758 28.71 9.94 7.50
C GLY A 758 28.01 10.21 6.16
N GLU A 759 28.59 11.02 5.29
CA GLU A 759 28.05 11.31 3.95
C GLU A 759 28.12 10.08 3.04
N LYS A 760 29.24 9.33 3.08
CA LYS A 760 29.38 8.06 2.37
C LYS A 760 28.27 7.08 2.76
N ILE A 761 27.99 6.95 4.06
CA ILE A 761 26.96 6.03 4.58
C ILE A 761 25.56 6.43 4.09
N ILE A 762 25.24 7.72 4.12
CA ILE A 762 23.93 8.22 3.63
C ILE A 762 23.75 7.85 2.15
N PHE A 763 24.76 8.08 1.31
CA PHE A 763 24.68 7.75 -0.11
C PHE A 763 24.57 6.23 -0.36
N ILE A 764 25.40 5.42 0.31
CA ILE A 764 25.36 3.94 0.20
C ILE A 764 24.00 3.40 0.63
N ARG A 765 23.46 3.91 1.75
CA ARG A 765 22.17 3.46 2.27
C ARG A 765 21.01 3.88 1.38
N PHE A 766 21.05 5.07 0.80
CA PHE A 766 20.08 5.49 -0.21
C PHE A 766 20.04 4.53 -1.39
N VAL A 767 21.21 4.19 -1.95
CA VAL A 767 21.34 3.22 -3.05
C VAL A 767 20.84 1.84 -2.62
N HIS A 768 21.21 1.38 -1.43
CA HIS A 768 20.80 0.07 -0.89
C HIS A 768 19.28 -0.05 -0.77
N GLU A 769 18.62 0.94 -0.15
CA GLU A 769 17.18 0.93 0.05
C GLU A 769 16.43 1.02 -1.28
N HIS A 770 16.93 1.80 -2.24
CA HIS A 770 16.37 1.85 -3.60
C HIS A 770 16.45 0.49 -4.31
N LEU A 771 17.61 -0.17 -4.26
CA LEU A 771 17.78 -1.50 -4.87
C LEU A 771 16.89 -2.54 -4.20
N HIS A 772 16.79 -2.55 -2.87
CA HIS A 772 15.91 -3.47 -2.16
C HIS A 772 14.43 -3.25 -2.49
N GLN A 773 14.00 -2.01 -2.75
CA GLN A 773 12.63 -1.71 -3.15
C GLN A 773 12.32 -2.13 -4.59
N LYS A 774 13.31 -2.08 -5.50
CA LYS A 774 13.09 -2.19 -6.95
C LYS A 774 13.55 -3.51 -7.57
N THR A 775 14.29 -4.35 -6.85
CA THR A 775 15.00 -5.50 -7.44
C THR A 775 14.90 -6.77 -6.57
N ARG A 776 15.42 -7.90 -7.08
CA ARG A 776 15.52 -9.17 -6.32
C ARG A 776 16.97 -9.60 -6.11
N ASP A 777 17.14 -10.45 -5.11
CA ASP A 777 18.41 -11.12 -4.79
C ASP A 777 19.55 -10.11 -4.62
N VAL A 778 19.26 -8.98 -3.96
CA VAL A 778 20.24 -7.91 -3.76
C VAL A 778 21.31 -8.40 -2.81
N VAL A 779 22.51 -8.58 -3.36
CA VAL A 779 23.71 -8.91 -2.58
C VAL A 779 24.60 -7.68 -2.52
N ARG A 780 24.75 -7.12 -1.32
CA ARG A 780 25.70 -6.03 -1.05
C ARG A 780 27.08 -6.61 -0.81
N LEU A 781 28.06 -6.17 -1.59
CA LEU A 781 29.46 -6.60 -1.50
C LEU A 781 30.33 -5.43 -1.12
N ARG A 782 30.94 -5.51 0.05
CA ARG A 782 31.80 -4.45 0.56
C ARG A 782 33.27 -4.70 0.22
N HIS A 783 33.96 -3.63 -0.18
CA HIS A 783 35.37 -3.65 -0.53
C HIS A 783 36.19 -3.28 0.71
N TYR A 784 36.48 -4.28 1.54
CA TYR A 784 37.25 -4.08 2.78
C TYR A 784 38.73 -3.83 2.48
N VAL A 785 39.32 -2.94 3.27
CA VAL A 785 40.76 -2.67 3.28
C VAL A 785 41.31 -3.07 4.64
N CYS A 786 42.43 -3.80 4.66
CA CYS A 786 43.06 -4.20 5.90
C CYS A 786 43.55 -2.97 6.68
N PRO A 787 43.13 -2.76 7.94
CA PRO A 787 43.54 -1.59 8.73
C PRO A 787 45.03 -1.61 9.11
N HIS A 788 45.70 -2.76 8.98
CA HIS A 788 47.11 -2.92 9.36
C HIS A 788 48.10 -2.65 8.23
N CYS A 789 47.72 -2.89 6.98
CA CYS A 789 48.64 -2.79 5.84
C CYS A 789 48.05 -2.10 4.60
N GLY A 790 46.77 -1.69 4.64
CA GLY A 790 46.12 -1.01 3.52
C GLY A 790 45.79 -1.91 2.33
N THR A 791 46.05 -3.22 2.41
CA THR A 791 45.76 -4.15 1.31
C THR A 791 44.26 -4.48 1.24
N PRO A 792 43.63 -4.43 0.05
CA PRO A 792 42.26 -4.90 -0.14
C PRO A 792 42.10 -6.37 0.25
N VAL A 793 41.00 -6.70 0.91
CA VAL A 793 40.68 -8.08 1.29
C VAL A 793 40.15 -8.83 0.05
N GLY A 794 40.81 -9.93 -0.31
CA GLY A 794 40.64 -10.59 -1.62
C GLY A 794 39.27 -11.24 -1.88
N ASN A 795 38.61 -11.84 -0.87
CA ASN A 795 37.32 -12.51 -1.07
C ASN A 795 36.17 -11.79 -0.33
N ARG A 796 35.50 -10.89 -1.08
CA ARG A 796 34.42 -10.03 -0.57
C ARG A 796 33.14 -10.80 -0.23
N GLU A 797 32.85 -11.87 -0.96
CA GLU A 797 31.67 -12.72 -0.72
C GLU A 797 31.80 -13.46 0.61
N VAL A 798 32.95 -14.09 0.85
CA VAL A 798 33.23 -14.79 2.10
C VAL A 798 33.21 -13.82 3.29
N ALA A 799 33.70 -12.60 3.10
CA ALA A 799 33.62 -11.56 4.13
C ALA A 799 32.15 -11.24 4.49
N MET A 800 31.31 -11.01 3.49
CA MET A 800 29.89 -10.70 3.70
C MET A 800 29.09 -11.87 4.28
N GLN A 801 29.29 -13.09 3.78
CA GLN A 801 28.65 -14.29 4.33
C GLN A 801 28.98 -14.50 5.82
N ARG A 802 30.23 -14.26 6.22
CA ARG A 802 30.64 -14.32 7.64
C ARG A 802 29.98 -13.23 8.47
N LEU A 803 29.81 -12.03 7.92
CA LEU A 803 29.14 -10.92 8.60
C LEU A 803 27.65 -11.24 8.82
N GLU A 804 26.97 -11.75 7.79
CA GLU A 804 25.56 -12.12 7.82
C GLU A 804 25.31 -13.29 8.80
N ALA A 805 26.11 -14.35 8.72
CA ALA A 805 26.01 -15.47 9.65
C ALA A 805 26.22 -15.05 11.12
N TRP A 806 27.09 -14.06 11.35
CA TRP A 806 27.27 -13.48 12.67
C TRP A 806 26.05 -12.66 13.13
N LEU A 807 25.47 -11.83 12.25
CA LEU A 807 24.25 -11.06 12.53
C LEU A 807 23.07 -11.99 12.86
N ASP A 808 22.94 -13.12 12.17
CA ASP A 808 21.86 -14.09 12.39
C ASP A 808 22.05 -14.92 13.67
N SER A 809 23.28 -15.36 13.95
CA SER A 809 23.58 -16.23 15.10
C SER A 809 23.68 -15.48 16.44
N LYS A 810 23.83 -14.15 16.43
CA LYS A 810 24.16 -13.34 17.63
C LYS A 810 25.35 -13.89 18.43
N SER A 811 26.30 -14.52 17.75
CA SER A 811 27.46 -15.15 18.40
C SER A 811 28.32 -14.10 19.14
N PRO A 812 28.82 -14.39 20.36
CA PRO A 812 29.70 -13.48 21.07
C PRO A 812 31.04 -13.30 20.33
N GLY A 813 31.37 -12.05 19.98
CA GLY A 813 32.64 -11.66 19.34
C GLY A 813 32.49 -11.13 17.90
N LYS A 814 33.20 -10.05 17.55
CA LYS A 814 33.08 -9.41 16.22
C LYS A 814 33.61 -10.31 15.10
N PRO A 815 32.95 -10.35 13.92
CA PRO A 815 33.38 -11.15 12.79
C PRO A 815 34.70 -10.59 12.22
N THR A 816 35.62 -11.48 11.84
CA THR A 816 36.96 -11.12 11.31
C THR A 816 37.34 -11.94 10.08
N ILE A 817 38.26 -11.38 9.28
CA ILE A 817 38.86 -12.05 8.11
C ILE A 817 40.38 -11.90 8.13
N LEU A 818 41.11 -12.93 7.67
CA LEU A 818 42.58 -12.92 7.63
C LEU A 818 43.06 -12.11 6.41
N CYS A 819 43.97 -11.17 6.61
CA CYS A 819 44.61 -10.45 5.50
C CYS A 819 45.66 -11.34 4.83
N VAL A 820 45.61 -11.45 3.51
CA VAL A 820 46.55 -12.27 2.72
C VAL A 820 47.97 -11.68 2.70
N ASN A 821 48.12 -10.37 2.91
CA ASN A 821 49.42 -9.70 2.84
C ASN A 821 50.15 -9.65 4.20
N CYS A 822 49.45 -9.30 5.28
CA CYS A 822 50.09 -9.13 6.60
C CYS A 822 49.67 -10.19 7.63
N GLU A 823 48.83 -11.16 7.24
CA GLU A 823 48.35 -12.28 8.06
C GLU A 823 47.64 -11.87 9.37
N LYS A 824 47.27 -10.60 9.53
CA LYS A 824 46.50 -10.11 10.67
C LYS A 824 45.00 -10.21 10.42
N ARG A 825 44.22 -10.40 11.49
CA ARG A 825 42.76 -10.44 11.44
C ARG A 825 42.17 -9.02 11.34
N ALA A 826 41.50 -8.72 10.24
CA ALA A 826 40.76 -7.48 10.05
C ALA A 826 39.30 -7.64 10.54
N PRO A 827 38.76 -6.70 11.34
CA PRO A 827 37.36 -6.71 11.74
C PRO A 827 36.44 -6.38 10.56
N LEU A 828 35.34 -7.12 10.45
CA LEU A 828 34.31 -6.90 9.43
C LEU A 828 33.19 -5.95 9.93
N TRP A 829 33.00 -5.87 11.25
CA TRP A 829 32.07 -4.95 11.91
C TRP A 829 32.80 -3.70 12.41
N ASP A 830 32.84 -2.68 11.57
CA ASP A 830 33.51 -1.39 11.86
C ASP A 830 32.50 -0.25 12.04
N GLU A 831 32.99 0.98 12.12
CA GLU A 831 32.17 2.18 12.33
C GLU A 831 31.16 2.39 11.17
N LEU A 832 31.55 2.05 9.94
CA LEU A 832 30.66 2.13 8.77
C LEU A 832 29.46 1.19 8.95
N GLU A 833 29.68 -0.09 9.28
CA GLU A 833 28.56 -1.03 9.49
C GLU A 833 27.67 -0.66 10.68
N GLN A 834 28.26 -0.13 11.75
CA GLN A 834 27.50 0.33 12.92
C GLN A 834 26.55 1.46 12.57
N ILE A 835 27.04 2.50 11.89
CA ILE A 835 26.21 3.63 11.50
C ILE A 835 25.24 3.22 10.38
N PHE A 836 25.65 2.35 9.45
CA PHE A 836 24.77 1.80 8.43
C PHE A 836 23.60 1.03 9.05
N ALA A 837 23.80 0.32 10.16
CA ALA A 837 22.74 -0.38 10.88
C ALA A 837 21.92 0.52 11.83
N SER A 838 22.35 1.76 12.09
CA SER A 838 21.69 2.66 13.04
C SER A 838 20.29 3.10 12.57
N PRO A 839 19.34 3.32 13.51
CA PRO A 839 18.04 3.91 13.19
C PRO A 839 18.13 5.34 12.64
N GLU A 840 19.13 6.12 13.09
CA GLU A 840 19.34 7.51 12.71
C GLU A 840 19.67 7.65 11.21
N ALA A 841 20.57 6.82 10.70
CA ALA A 841 20.88 6.78 9.27
C ALA A 841 19.65 6.37 8.44
N HIS A 842 18.80 5.48 8.96
CA HIS A 842 17.55 5.07 8.30
C HIS A 842 16.58 6.25 8.18
N GLN A 843 16.34 6.94 9.29
CA GLN A 843 15.40 8.06 9.34
C GLN A 843 15.87 9.20 8.43
N ARG A 844 17.18 9.45 8.37
CA ARG A 844 17.75 10.48 7.50
C ARG A 844 17.58 10.13 6.01
N VAL A 845 17.88 8.89 5.60
CA VAL A 845 17.68 8.45 4.21
C VAL A 845 16.21 8.44 3.83
N ARG A 846 15.34 7.97 4.72
CA ARG A 846 13.89 8.02 4.52
C ARG A 846 13.40 9.44 4.25
N LYS A 847 13.85 10.42 5.04
CA LYS A 847 13.51 11.83 4.82
C LYS A 847 13.97 12.34 3.45
N LEU A 848 15.17 11.96 2.99
CA LEU A 848 15.66 12.32 1.65
C LEU A 848 14.81 11.67 0.55
N GLN A 849 14.43 10.40 0.71
CA GLN A 849 13.55 9.72 -0.23
C GLN A 849 12.16 10.35 -0.27
N GLU A 850 11.57 10.68 0.88
CA GLU A 850 10.29 11.40 0.99
C GLU A 850 10.35 12.76 0.29
N GLN A 851 11.43 13.53 0.48
CA GLN A 851 11.64 14.79 -0.22
C GLN A 851 11.71 14.60 -1.74
N SER A 852 12.51 13.64 -2.22
CA SER A 852 12.61 13.35 -3.66
C SER A 852 11.27 12.93 -4.26
N ALA A 853 10.48 12.15 -3.53
CA ALA A 853 9.15 11.73 -3.94
C ALA A 853 8.17 12.90 -4.01
N ILE A 854 8.23 13.83 -3.05
CA ILE A 854 7.40 15.06 -3.06
C ILE A 854 7.74 15.93 -4.28
N VAL A 855 9.01 16.06 -4.66
CA VAL A 855 9.40 16.85 -5.84
C VAL A 855 8.82 16.24 -7.11
N LEU A 856 9.02 14.93 -7.32
CA LEU A 856 8.46 14.20 -8.47
C LEU A 856 6.93 14.26 -8.54
N ASP A 857 6.28 14.10 -7.39
CA ASP A 857 4.83 14.20 -7.27
C ASP A 857 4.34 15.62 -7.63
N ASN A 858 5.02 16.66 -7.15
CA ASN A 858 4.68 18.04 -7.51
C ASN A 858 4.87 18.31 -9.01
N GLU A 859 5.97 17.85 -9.62
CA GLU A 859 6.19 18.02 -11.07
C GLU A 859 5.12 17.29 -11.90
N SER A 860 4.75 16.07 -11.50
CA SER A 860 3.63 15.33 -12.10
C SER A 860 2.32 16.11 -11.98
N LYS A 861 2.01 16.61 -10.77
CA LYS A 861 0.78 17.37 -10.49
C LYS A 861 0.72 18.72 -11.20
N GLU A 862 1.86 19.39 -11.40
CA GLU A 862 1.96 20.60 -12.21
C GLU A 862 1.59 20.31 -13.67
N ARG A 863 2.03 19.18 -14.23
CA ARG A 863 1.63 18.76 -15.59
C ARG A 863 0.15 18.40 -15.67
N ALA A 864 -0.41 17.76 -14.64
CA ALA A 864 -1.85 17.56 -14.55
C ALA A 864 -2.62 18.89 -14.50
N LEU A 865 -2.13 19.89 -13.77
CA LEU A 865 -2.75 21.22 -13.76
C LEU A 865 -2.73 21.88 -15.14
N VAL A 866 -1.62 21.79 -15.88
CA VAL A 866 -1.57 22.24 -17.28
C VAL A 866 -2.65 21.55 -18.12
N GLY A 867 -2.80 20.23 -17.97
CA GLY A 867 -3.83 19.45 -18.64
C GLY A 867 -5.25 19.87 -18.28
N GLU A 868 -5.51 20.17 -17.02
CA GLU A 868 -6.80 20.63 -16.53
C GLU A 868 -7.16 21.98 -17.13
N VAL A 869 -6.19 22.90 -17.19
CA VAL A 869 -6.34 24.22 -17.80
C VAL A 869 -6.63 24.08 -19.29
N ILE A 870 -5.81 23.35 -20.04
CA ILE A 870 -6.02 23.15 -21.49
C ILE A 870 -7.39 22.54 -21.75
N SER A 871 -7.75 21.52 -20.99
CA SER A 871 -9.00 20.78 -21.13
C SER A 871 -10.23 21.65 -20.84
N THR A 872 -10.18 22.46 -19.78
CA THR A 872 -11.29 23.36 -19.40
C THR A 872 -11.44 24.52 -20.37
N VAL A 873 -10.31 25.11 -20.82
CA VAL A 873 -10.31 26.22 -21.79
C VAL A 873 -10.82 25.75 -23.16
N ALA A 874 -10.42 24.56 -23.60
CA ALA A 874 -10.93 23.96 -24.82
C ALA A 874 -12.46 23.72 -24.75
N LEU A 875 -12.99 23.22 -23.62
CA LEU A 875 -14.43 23.10 -23.40
C LEU A 875 -15.17 24.44 -23.40
N ALA A 876 -14.51 25.50 -22.95
CA ALA A 876 -15.05 26.85 -23.04
C ALA A 876 -15.01 27.42 -24.48
N GLY A 877 -14.46 26.67 -25.45
CA GLY A 877 -14.32 27.11 -26.83
C GLY A 877 -13.26 28.19 -27.00
N GLN A 878 -12.23 28.22 -26.14
CA GLN A 878 -11.20 29.26 -26.11
C GLN A 878 -9.82 28.66 -26.41
N ILE A 879 -8.82 29.52 -26.65
CA ILE A 879 -7.46 29.09 -27.01
C ILE A 879 -6.58 29.13 -25.77
N SER A 880 -5.80 28.07 -25.52
CA SER A 880 -4.76 28.05 -24.49
C SER A 880 -3.39 27.79 -25.09
N GLN A 881 -2.38 28.51 -24.59
CA GLN A 881 -0.99 28.36 -25.00
C GLN A 881 -0.07 28.38 -23.79
N GLU A 882 0.91 27.48 -23.75
CA GLU A 882 1.95 27.44 -22.71
C GLU A 882 3.15 28.33 -23.11
N PHE A 883 3.82 28.91 -22.12
CA PHE A 883 5.08 29.62 -22.32
C PHE A 883 6.26 28.71 -21.97
N ASN A 884 7.17 28.51 -22.93
CA ASN A 884 8.32 27.61 -22.77
C ASN A 884 9.41 28.18 -21.84
N VAL A 885 9.46 29.50 -21.67
CA VAL A 885 10.43 30.20 -20.81
C VAL A 885 9.70 31.35 -20.12
N SER A 886 9.48 31.26 -18.82
CA SER A 886 9.15 32.45 -18.04
C SER A 886 9.97 32.52 -16.75
N ASP A 887 11.12 33.19 -16.82
CA ASP A 887 11.88 33.55 -15.62
C ASP A 887 11.14 34.60 -14.75
N HIS A 888 9.93 34.97 -15.17
CA HIS A 888 9.06 35.96 -14.59
C HIS A 888 7.79 35.40 -13.93
N GLY A 889 7.55 34.08 -14.01
CA GLY A 889 6.42 33.43 -13.35
C GLY A 889 5.07 33.63 -14.05
N ILE A 890 5.00 33.40 -15.36
CA ILE A 890 3.75 33.24 -16.11
C ILE A 890 3.89 31.99 -16.96
N ASP A 891 3.10 30.97 -16.69
CA ASP A 891 3.30 29.66 -17.30
C ASP A 891 2.43 29.49 -18.55
N MET A 892 1.27 30.15 -18.60
CA MET A 892 0.35 30.02 -19.74
C MET A 892 -0.38 31.33 -20.07
N GLN A 893 -1.01 31.36 -21.24
CA GLN A 893 -2.02 32.35 -21.62
C GLN A 893 -3.30 31.68 -22.12
N ILE A 894 -4.42 32.37 -21.89
CA ILE A 894 -5.71 32.10 -22.53
C ILE A 894 -5.97 33.25 -23.50
N GLU A 895 -6.25 32.93 -24.76
CA GLU A 895 -6.74 33.88 -25.75
C GLU A 895 -8.21 33.61 -26.05
N PHE A 896 -9.01 34.67 -25.99
CA PHE A 896 -10.45 34.56 -26.13
C PHE A 896 -10.90 34.70 -27.58
N LYS A 897 -11.81 33.81 -27.95
CA LYS A 897 -12.55 33.84 -29.21
C LYS A 897 -13.86 34.61 -29.03
N ASP A 898 -14.27 35.30 -30.08
CA ASP A 898 -15.61 35.91 -30.16
C ASP A 898 -16.70 34.85 -30.41
N ASP A 899 -17.94 35.31 -30.60
CA ASP A 899 -19.08 34.43 -30.84
C ASP A 899 -19.05 33.77 -32.23
N ASP A 900 -18.25 34.30 -33.17
CA ASP A 900 -17.99 33.71 -34.48
C ASP A 900 -16.85 32.67 -34.43
N GLY A 901 -16.16 32.56 -33.29
CA GLY A 901 -15.08 31.61 -33.06
C GLY A 901 -13.69 32.11 -33.46
N GLU A 902 -13.56 33.39 -33.81
CA GLU A 902 -12.33 34.04 -34.25
C GLU A 902 -11.53 34.60 -33.07
N ALA A 903 -10.20 34.54 -33.18
CA ALA A 903 -9.31 35.00 -32.12
C ALA A 903 -9.32 36.53 -32.01
N THR A 904 -9.66 37.05 -30.82
CA THR A 904 -9.84 38.51 -30.61
C THR A 904 -8.57 39.25 -30.24
N GLY A 905 -7.47 38.55 -29.95
CA GLY A 905 -6.26 39.11 -29.35
C GLY A 905 -6.40 39.50 -27.87
N ARG A 906 -7.60 39.36 -27.25
CA ARG A 906 -7.79 39.58 -25.82
C ARG A 906 -7.31 38.36 -25.03
N LYS A 907 -6.46 38.60 -24.03
CA LYS A 907 -5.77 37.52 -23.30
C LYS A 907 -5.91 37.62 -21.79
N LEU A 908 -5.68 36.49 -21.13
CA LEU A 908 -5.31 36.37 -19.72
C LEU A 908 -3.99 35.62 -19.62
N TYR A 909 -3.17 36.03 -18.66
CA TYR A 909 -1.96 35.30 -18.29
C TYR A 909 -2.22 34.46 -17.05
N LEU A 910 -1.65 33.25 -16.99
CA LEU A 910 -1.81 32.32 -15.89
C LEU A 910 -0.45 31.99 -15.27
N GLN A 911 -0.34 32.09 -13.95
CA GLN A 911 0.70 31.42 -13.16
C GLN A 911 0.06 30.21 -12.50
N LEU A 912 0.58 29.03 -12.80
CA LEU A 912 0.12 27.75 -12.28
C LEU A 912 0.94 27.33 -11.07
N LYS A 913 0.27 26.79 -10.06
CA LYS A 913 0.88 26.20 -8.86
C LYS A 913 0.08 24.97 -8.48
N SER A 914 0.75 23.85 -8.21
CA SER A 914 0.07 22.62 -7.80
C SER A 914 0.63 22.08 -6.49
N GLY A 915 -0.25 21.63 -5.60
CA GLY A 915 0.09 21.10 -4.28
C GLY A 915 -0.17 22.09 -3.15
N ASP A 916 -0.37 21.53 -1.96
CA ASP A 916 -0.83 22.30 -0.79
C ASP A 916 0.27 23.15 -0.15
N SER A 917 1.53 22.96 -0.54
CA SER A 917 2.67 23.70 0.00
C SER A 917 2.67 25.19 -0.39
N TYR A 918 1.91 25.56 -1.42
CA TYR A 918 1.84 26.93 -1.93
C TYR A 918 0.85 27.83 -1.17
N LEU A 919 -0.15 27.25 -0.51
CA LEU A 919 -1.14 27.97 0.28
C LEU A 919 -0.98 27.64 1.76
N ARG A 920 -0.54 28.63 2.54
CA ARG A 920 -0.48 28.50 3.99
C ARG A 920 -1.77 29.05 4.60
N LYS A 921 -2.44 28.26 5.43
CA LYS A 921 -3.55 28.75 6.26
C LYS A 921 -3.01 29.54 7.46
N ARG A 922 -3.45 30.78 7.61
CA ARG A 922 -3.16 31.62 8.77
C ARG A 922 -3.90 31.07 9.99
N LYS A 923 -3.21 30.97 11.13
CA LYS A 923 -3.76 30.32 12.35
C LYS A 923 -4.94 31.06 12.98
N GLU A 924 -5.03 32.38 12.80
CA GLU A 924 -6.01 33.24 13.47
C GLU A 924 -7.41 33.14 12.86
N ASP A 925 -7.49 33.13 11.53
CA ASP A 925 -8.75 33.24 10.78
C ASP A 925 -8.89 32.21 9.65
N GLY A 926 -7.91 31.32 9.49
CA GLY A 926 -7.91 30.29 8.45
C GLY A 926 -7.63 30.82 7.03
N ALA A 927 -7.33 32.10 6.88
CA ALA A 927 -7.10 32.73 5.58
C ALA A 927 -5.95 32.06 4.81
N GLU A 928 -6.15 31.83 3.52
CA GLU A 928 -5.16 31.19 2.66
C GLU A 928 -4.18 32.23 2.11
N ILE A 929 -2.89 32.03 2.39
CA ILE A 929 -1.84 32.97 2.02
C ILE A 929 -0.89 32.31 1.02
N PHE A 930 -0.78 32.92 -0.16
CA PHE A 930 0.25 32.60 -1.14
C PHE A 930 1.47 33.51 -0.95
N THR A 931 2.66 32.93 -0.86
CA THR A 931 3.90 33.71 -0.70
C THR A 931 4.68 33.77 -2.01
N ILE A 932 4.93 34.99 -2.49
CA ILE A 932 5.73 35.24 -3.68
C ILE A 932 7.21 35.08 -3.33
N LYS A 933 7.83 33.97 -3.80
CA LYS A 933 9.24 33.67 -3.52
C LYS A 933 10.20 34.75 -4.03
N LYS A 934 9.98 35.25 -5.26
CA LYS A 934 10.82 36.26 -5.90
C LYS A 934 10.03 37.56 -6.10
N VAL A 935 10.43 38.64 -5.42
CA VAL A 935 9.76 39.97 -5.51
C VAL A 935 9.68 40.50 -6.96
N ARG A 936 10.65 40.14 -7.81
CA ARG A 936 10.65 40.51 -9.22
C ARG A 936 9.41 39.98 -9.97
N HIS A 937 8.85 38.83 -9.58
CA HIS A 937 7.63 38.29 -10.19
C HIS A 937 6.43 39.19 -9.89
N ALA A 938 6.28 39.65 -8.64
CA ALA A 938 5.20 40.57 -8.27
C ALA A 938 5.25 41.85 -9.12
N ARG A 939 6.43 42.43 -9.31
CA ARG A 939 6.63 43.62 -10.17
C ARG A 939 6.29 43.31 -11.61
N TYR A 940 6.73 42.17 -12.13
CA TYR A 940 6.44 41.76 -13.49
C TYR A 940 4.94 41.55 -13.71
N TRP A 941 4.25 40.85 -12.83
CA TRP A 941 2.80 40.63 -12.90
C TRP A 941 2.02 41.95 -12.90
N MET A 942 2.40 42.90 -12.05
CA MET A 942 1.79 44.24 -12.01
C MET A 942 1.95 45.01 -13.33
N SER A 943 3.06 44.80 -14.04
CA SER A 943 3.39 45.49 -15.30
C SER A 943 2.75 44.89 -16.56
N GLN A 944 2.08 43.73 -16.46
CA GLN A 944 1.52 43.06 -17.64
C GLN A 944 0.34 43.82 -18.25
N ALA A 945 0.30 43.90 -19.58
CA ALA A 945 -0.77 44.53 -20.34
C ALA A 945 -2.14 43.83 -20.12
N PHE A 946 -2.11 42.51 -19.96
CA PHE A 946 -3.30 41.69 -19.69
C PHE A 946 -3.39 41.26 -18.22
N PRO A 947 -4.58 40.94 -17.71
CA PRO A 947 -4.72 40.46 -16.33
C PRO A 947 -3.92 39.17 -16.10
N VAL A 948 -3.38 39.05 -14.89
CA VAL A 948 -2.59 37.89 -14.47
C VAL A 948 -3.40 37.14 -13.42
N MET A 949 -3.66 35.86 -13.69
CA MET A 949 -4.38 34.95 -12.84
C MET A 949 -3.39 34.02 -12.13
N LEU A 950 -3.51 33.92 -10.80
CA LEU A 950 -2.86 32.87 -10.03
C LEU A 950 -3.81 31.68 -9.97
N VAL A 951 -3.40 30.54 -10.54
CA VAL A 951 -4.19 29.31 -10.61
C VAL A 951 -3.53 28.27 -9.70
N ILE A 952 -4.29 27.72 -8.76
CA ILE A 952 -3.80 26.79 -7.76
C ILE A 952 -4.64 25.52 -7.80
N ARG A 953 -3.97 24.37 -7.95
CA ARG A 953 -4.56 23.04 -7.77
C ARG A 953 -4.17 22.48 -6.41
N ASN A 954 -5.14 22.19 -5.56
CA ASN A 954 -4.89 21.54 -4.26
C ASN A 954 -4.69 20.02 -4.41
N SER A 955 -4.37 19.35 -3.30
CA SER A 955 -4.20 17.89 -3.26
C SER A 955 -5.46 17.09 -3.59
N ASP A 956 -6.64 17.66 -3.37
CA ASP A 956 -7.93 17.07 -3.74
C ASP A 956 -8.24 17.21 -5.25
N GLY A 957 -7.36 17.86 -6.01
CA GLY A 957 -7.50 18.08 -7.45
C GLY A 957 -8.39 19.25 -7.83
N GLU A 958 -8.96 19.98 -6.87
CA GLU A 958 -9.73 21.19 -7.11
C GLU A 958 -8.81 22.32 -7.59
N VAL A 959 -9.24 22.98 -8.66
CA VAL A 959 -8.52 24.13 -9.23
C VAL A 959 -9.29 25.41 -8.94
N ARG A 960 -8.59 26.38 -8.33
CA ARG A 960 -9.09 27.73 -8.08
C ARG A 960 -8.18 28.76 -8.71
N TRP A 961 -8.74 29.89 -9.13
CA TRP A 961 -7.97 30.99 -9.70
C TRP A 961 -8.39 32.36 -9.16
N MET A 962 -7.45 33.30 -9.17
CA MET A 962 -7.66 34.67 -8.70
C MET A 962 -6.89 35.65 -9.57
N GLU A 963 -7.49 36.78 -9.93
CA GLU A 963 -6.77 37.88 -10.56
C GLU A 963 -5.84 38.54 -9.54
N VAL A 964 -4.54 38.53 -9.81
CA VAL A 964 -3.52 39.01 -8.89
C VAL A 964 -2.88 40.33 -9.31
N ARG A 965 -3.00 40.76 -10.56
CA ARG A 965 -2.39 42.02 -11.02
C ARG A 965 -3.09 43.24 -10.42
N GLU A 966 -4.41 43.35 -10.52
CA GLU A 966 -5.18 44.42 -9.87
C GLU A 966 -5.13 44.32 -8.34
N TRP A 967 -5.12 43.10 -7.80
CA TRP A 967 -4.94 42.89 -6.36
C TRP A 967 -3.60 43.45 -5.88
N LEU A 968 -2.49 43.11 -6.55
CA LEU A 968 -1.15 43.60 -6.20
C LEU A 968 -1.03 45.12 -6.39
N ASN A 969 -1.61 45.70 -7.45
CA ASN A 969 -1.61 47.15 -7.66
C ASN A 969 -2.32 47.91 -6.53
N ARG A 970 -3.44 47.38 -6.02
CA ARG A 970 -4.14 47.94 -4.84
C ARG A 970 -3.34 47.74 -3.55
N ALA A 971 -2.82 46.54 -3.32
CA ALA A 971 -2.11 46.21 -2.08
C ALA A 971 -0.74 46.88 -1.94
N SER A 972 -0.10 47.26 -3.07
CA SER A 972 1.24 47.86 -3.10
C SER A 972 1.25 49.40 -3.03
N ASP A 973 0.09 50.05 -2.84
CA ASP A 973 -0.08 51.50 -2.96
C ASP A 973 0.48 52.04 -4.29
N GLY A 974 0.09 51.41 -5.40
CA GLY A 974 0.57 51.77 -6.74
C GLY A 974 2.06 51.48 -6.97
N GLY A 975 2.59 50.40 -6.37
CA GLY A 975 3.97 49.93 -6.57
C GLY A 975 5.02 50.50 -5.61
N LYS A 976 4.62 51.35 -4.64
CA LYS A 976 5.54 51.95 -3.65
C LYS A 976 6.03 50.97 -2.57
N LYS A 977 5.26 49.92 -2.28
CA LYS A 977 5.59 48.91 -1.26
C LYS A 977 5.67 47.51 -1.85
N ALA A 978 6.74 46.77 -1.54
CA ALA A 978 6.91 45.40 -2.02
C ALA A 978 5.95 44.46 -1.27
N VAL A 979 4.85 44.06 -1.93
CA VAL A 979 3.93 43.03 -1.42
C VAL A 979 4.51 41.66 -1.75
N LYS A 980 4.70 40.83 -0.71
CA LYS A 980 5.24 39.46 -0.82
C LYS A 980 4.21 38.37 -0.55
N GLN A 981 3.04 38.72 -0.03
CA GLN A 981 2.00 37.79 0.37
C GLN A 981 0.69 38.19 -0.30
N ILE A 982 0.02 37.22 -0.91
CA ILE A 982 -1.29 37.36 -1.52
C ILE A 982 -2.30 36.65 -0.62
N LEU A 983 -3.35 37.34 -0.23
CA LEU A 983 -4.53 36.72 0.36
C LEU A 983 -5.30 36.05 -0.80
N PHE A 984 -5.30 34.73 -0.83
CA PHE A 984 -5.87 33.97 -1.94
C PHE A 984 -7.34 33.66 -1.69
N GLU A 985 -8.22 34.38 -2.40
CA GLU A 985 -9.67 34.19 -2.39
C GLU A 985 -10.14 33.74 -3.78
N GLY A 986 -9.47 32.72 -4.31
CA GLY A 986 -9.73 32.26 -5.67
C GLY A 986 -11.10 31.62 -5.82
N GLU A 987 -11.79 31.94 -6.92
CA GLU A 987 -13.01 31.25 -7.34
C GLU A 987 -12.65 29.93 -8.04
N ARG A 988 -13.63 29.05 -8.20
CA ARG A 988 -13.45 27.79 -8.93
C ARG A 988 -13.08 28.05 -10.39
N PHE A 989 -12.05 27.35 -10.87
CA PHE A 989 -11.70 27.32 -12.27
C PHE A 989 -12.52 26.22 -12.96
N ASP A 990 -13.46 26.64 -13.81
CA ASP A 990 -14.34 25.77 -14.57
C ASP A 990 -14.77 26.46 -15.88
N VAL A 991 -15.50 25.72 -16.73
CA VAL A 991 -15.95 26.22 -18.04
C VAL A 991 -16.77 27.50 -17.90
N MET A 992 -17.58 27.62 -16.84
CA MET A 992 -18.46 28.77 -16.63
C MET A 992 -17.67 29.99 -16.15
N SER A 993 -16.65 29.83 -15.30
CA SER A 993 -15.77 30.93 -14.91
C SER A 993 -14.92 31.42 -16.07
N VAL A 994 -14.41 30.53 -16.94
CA VAL A 994 -13.70 30.93 -18.16
C VAL A 994 -14.61 31.72 -19.11
N ARG A 995 -15.86 31.27 -19.34
CA ARG A 995 -16.85 32.02 -20.15
C ARG A 995 -17.21 33.38 -19.56
N ARG A 996 -17.39 33.47 -18.23
CA ARG A 996 -17.61 34.77 -17.55
C ARG A 996 -16.45 35.74 -17.79
N TRP A 997 -15.21 35.27 -17.76
CA TRP A 997 -14.04 36.10 -18.07
C TRP A 997 -13.96 36.49 -19.54
N ARG A 998 -14.33 35.60 -20.47
CA ARG A 998 -14.51 35.93 -21.89
C ARG A 998 -15.44 37.12 -22.03
N ASP A 999 -16.66 36.99 -21.52
CA ASP A 999 -17.70 38.02 -21.67
C ASP A 999 -17.25 39.34 -21.04
N ARG A 1000 -16.60 39.30 -19.87
CA ARG A 1000 -16.04 40.49 -19.21
C ARG A 1000 -14.97 41.21 -20.03
N LEU A 1001 -14.12 40.47 -20.74
CA LEU A 1001 -13.01 41.04 -21.51
C LEU A 1001 -13.40 41.46 -22.93
N LEU A 1002 -14.42 40.82 -23.51
CA LEU A 1002 -14.95 41.14 -24.83
C LEU A 1002 -16.08 42.19 -24.79
N SER A 1003 -16.72 42.39 -23.63
CA SER A 1003 -17.71 43.47 -23.47
C SER A 1003 -17.10 44.84 -23.81
N PRO A 1004 -17.78 45.66 -24.63
CA PRO A 1004 -17.36 47.05 -24.86
C PRO A 1004 -17.30 47.78 -23.51
N ARG A 1005 -16.15 48.40 -23.22
CA ARG A 1005 -15.98 49.26 -22.05
C ARG A 1005 -16.63 50.62 -22.25
#